data_AF-A0A8J3QW26-F1
#
_entry.id   AF-A0A8J3QW26-F1
#
_cell.length_a   1.000
_cell.length_b   1.000
_cell.length_c   1.000
_cell.angle_alpha   90.00
_cell.angle_beta   90.00
_cell.angle_gamma   90.00
#
_symmetry.space_group_name_H-M   'P 1'
#
loop_
_entity.id
_entity.type
_entity.pdbx_description
1 polymer ?
#
loop_
_entity_poly.entity_id
_entity_poly.type
_entity_poly.pdbx_seq_one_letter_code
_entity_poly.pdbx_strand_id
1 'polypeptide(L)'
;MVTVGCVAAALPLCLTASGVASAGGPRPSRPPTPTINADYLYNELYTMSKAFSYRISGADGDPRNASDVFNLPPTVNGWQELFAYWKANLTDKRVNTSLASFATVTDHYFRRADGYRFDSDDAEVTIPGATCAGQRVLLAAHPDETPVPNDIVGLINSGTTSGTTGFGAARREITDSNLGNEGAYDGLSGVALTMAEYNALLDWYHANGTYPKRTLKVTLLDASRGKTGDGLFGREGSAYYADNLIPSGPQGQYVLFANMDSLGLDYPAYHLGTEFFWNNVTGGGVGPWFTFVKATPTAPNSAYPDSGAGSPGAKITANAPAIGQLHSDLQSAIQAGFQQQGTKYNFSVPLENPLRYNQNGQAPNPYSGVAPVKPAYSAADQAQYSPVRDDADGLEDERAFFDKGIPGFTVSGAKNSSSDENPYGASVSSTTKATPIIGYAGNQTTFQLGNNTPQPGMTTTVAPAAAGDTDVKVADVTNLAAGEPIFIGSGAAIEYGQIQSVGTAGATGTGVTLTAPLAGAHPTGAAFNVNENQPVGYLSDSIEHLNYFAGGAPHGLTPQQPTEELKRALELPAQWTSLLLAGDDYLGTTAQPDKPVAYFETTPAKPDSTLTVTFDAGFSRDANGGSHGLKYYWDFGDGTHAVGERVTHTYHSAVYADVKLAVGKGNDWGLYRQAVAVDNPTGAAPSTSPCGTFSPSESARLISAAHKGRYQQ
;
A
#
# COMPACT_ATOMS: atom_id res chain seq x y z
N MET A 1 -1.30 -89.11 -39.76
CA MET A 1 -0.33 -88.07 -39.37
C MET A 1 -0.73 -87.59 -37.98
N VAL A 2 -0.36 -88.34 -36.94
CA VAL A 2 0.68 -88.03 -35.90
C VAL A 2 0.18 -86.91 -34.95
N THR A 3 -0.75 -87.21 -34.04
CA THR A 3 -0.65 -87.70 -32.61
C THR A 3 -0.93 -86.55 -31.62
N VAL A 4 -2.10 -86.53 -30.96
CA VAL A 4 -2.43 -87.05 -29.59
C VAL A 4 -1.98 -86.11 -28.45
N GLY A 5 -2.97 -85.48 -27.80
CA GLY A 5 -3.26 -85.60 -26.36
C GLY A 5 -2.44 -84.83 -25.28
N CYS A 6 -3.21 -84.28 -24.33
CA CYS A 6 -2.92 -84.05 -22.90
C CYS A 6 -2.34 -82.70 -22.39
N VAL A 7 -3.22 -81.92 -21.75
CA VAL A 7 -3.26 -81.47 -20.33
C VAL A 7 -1.98 -80.97 -19.61
N ALA A 8 -2.10 -79.71 -19.15
CA ALA A 8 -1.61 -79.04 -17.92
C ALA A 8 -0.10 -78.89 -17.62
N ALA A 9 0.35 -77.66 -17.34
CA ALA A 9 0.35 -77.03 -16.00
C ALA A 9 1.12 -75.68 -16.01
N ALA A 10 0.83 -74.83 -15.02
CA ALA A 10 1.26 -73.43 -14.84
C ALA A 10 2.80 -73.25 -14.71
N LEU A 11 3.43 -72.10 -14.99
CA LEU A 11 3.44 -70.81 -14.24
C LEU A 11 4.49 -69.85 -14.91
N PRO A 12 4.63 -68.58 -14.49
CA PRO A 12 4.48 -67.36 -15.30
C PRO A 12 5.74 -66.92 -16.10
N LEU A 13 5.53 -66.30 -17.26
CA LEU A 13 6.57 -65.54 -17.96
C LEU A 13 6.45 -64.04 -17.63
N CYS A 14 7.50 -63.46 -17.04
CA CYS A 14 7.75 -62.03 -17.00
C CYS A 14 7.82 -61.47 -18.43
N LEU A 15 6.86 -60.63 -18.80
CA LEU A 15 6.94 -59.78 -19.99
C LEU A 15 7.25 -58.35 -19.55
N THR A 16 8.48 -57.94 -19.81
CA THR A 16 8.93 -56.54 -19.71
C THR A 16 8.22 -55.74 -20.80
N ALA A 17 7.21 -54.96 -20.41
CA ALA A 17 6.64 -53.93 -21.26
C ALA A 17 7.43 -52.63 -21.06
N SER A 18 8.16 -52.22 -22.09
CA SER A 18 8.75 -50.89 -22.23
C SER A 18 7.63 -49.87 -22.44
N GLY A 19 7.08 -49.37 -21.33
CA GLY A 19 6.26 -48.17 -21.31
C GLY A 19 7.16 -46.95 -21.44
N VAL A 20 7.04 -46.22 -22.55
CA VAL A 20 7.61 -44.88 -22.69
C VAL A 20 6.91 -44.00 -21.67
N ALA A 21 7.61 -43.67 -20.58
CA ALA A 21 7.19 -42.64 -19.66
C ALA A 21 7.15 -41.32 -20.45
N SER A 22 5.95 -40.77 -20.64
CA SER A 22 5.81 -39.34 -20.90
C SER A 22 6.49 -38.62 -19.75
N ALA A 23 7.70 -38.11 -19.99
CA ALA A 23 8.34 -37.17 -19.09
C ALA A 23 7.33 -36.06 -18.82
N GLY A 24 6.84 -35.98 -17.58
CA GLY A 24 6.10 -34.80 -17.15
C GLY A 24 6.95 -33.59 -17.50
N GLY A 25 6.37 -32.64 -18.24
CA GLY A 25 6.99 -31.34 -18.43
C GLY A 25 7.46 -30.82 -17.07
N PRO A 26 8.56 -30.05 -17.00
CA PRO A 26 9.05 -29.54 -15.73
C PRO A 26 7.88 -28.91 -14.98
N ARG A 27 7.61 -29.40 -13.75
CA ARG A 27 6.77 -28.63 -12.82
C ARG A 27 7.32 -27.21 -12.84
N PRO A 28 6.50 -26.17 -13.04
CA PRO A 28 6.99 -24.81 -12.97
C PRO A 28 7.81 -24.67 -11.69
N SER A 29 9.05 -24.19 -11.83
CA SER A 29 9.96 -24.01 -10.71
C SER A 29 9.27 -23.11 -9.69
N ARG A 30 9.23 -23.55 -8.43
CA ARG A 30 8.69 -22.73 -7.34
C ARG A 30 9.48 -21.41 -7.28
N PRO A 31 8.82 -20.26 -7.18
CA PRO A 31 9.52 -18.99 -7.16
C PRO A 31 10.43 -18.94 -5.92
N PRO A 32 11.73 -18.64 -6.08
CA PRO A 32 12.68 -18.63 -4.97
C PRO A 32 12.43 -17.48 -3.99
N THR A 33 11.82 -16.40 -4.46
CA THR A 33 11.49 -15.18 -3.71
C THR A 33 10.07 -14.71 -4.05
N PRO A 34 9.43 -13.88 -3.20
CA PRO A 34 8.19 -13.22 -3.57
C PRO A 34 8.38 -12.33 -4.79
N THR A 35 7.34 -12.27 -5.64
CA THR A 35 7.34 -11.48 -6.88
C THR A 35 6.06 -10.67 -6.93
N ILE A 36 6.18 -9.37 -7.18
CA ILE A 36 5.03 -8.46 -7.25
C ILE A 36 4.26 -8.69 -8.55
N ASN A 37 2.93 -8.74 -8.42
CA ASN A 37 2.02 -8.64 -9.55
C ASN A 37 1.67 -7.16 -9.78
N ALA A 38 2.38 -6.51 -10.71
CA ALA A 38 2.19 -5.10 -11.03
C ALA A 38 0.79 -4.78 -11.60
N ASP A 39 0.15 -5.72 -12.30
CA ASP A 39 -1.21 -5.53 -12.79
C ASP A 39 -2.21 -5.53 -11.62
N TYR A 40 -2.08 -6.45 -10.66
CA TYR A 40 -2.89 -6.43 -9.44
C TYR A 40 -2.72 -5.11 -8.68
N LEU A 41 -1.47 -4.72 -8.44
CA LEU A 41 -1.14 -3.49 -7.72
C LEU A 41 -1.79 -2.26 -8.37
N TYR A 42 -1.60 -2.07 -9.69
CA TYR A 42 -2.23 -0.94 -10.39
C TYR A 42 -3.76 -1.03 -10.38
N ASN A 43 -4.32 -2.22 -10.58
CA ASN A 43 -5.78 -2.39 -10.61
C ASN A 43 -6.41 -2.06 -9.25
N GLU A 44 -5.78 -2.42 -8.14
CA GLU A 44 -6.23 -2.02 -6.80
C GLU A 44 -6.16 -0.51 -6.62
N LEU A 45 -5.04 0.12 -7.00
CA LEU A 45 -4.90 1.57 -6.95
C LEU A 45 -5.96 2.28 -7.80
N TYR A 46 -6.13 1.86 -9.06
CA TYR A 46 -7.12 2.40 -9.98
C TYR A 46 -8.55 2.23 -9.44
N THR A 47 -8.88 1.02 -8.99
CA THR A 47 -10.20 0.70 -8.44
C THR A 47 -10.46 1.56 -7.22
N MET A 48 -9.51 1.65 -6.30
CA MET A 48 -9.71 2.43 -5.08
C MET A 48 -9.87 3.93 -5.40
N SER A 49 -9.02 4.47 -6.28
CA SER A 49 -9.05 5.88 -6.67
C SER A 49 -10.36 6.27 -7.36
N LYS A 50 -10.92 5.36 -8.18
CA LYS A 50 -12.17 5.61 -8.92
C LYS A 50 -13.44 5.26 -8.16
N ALA A 51 -13.37 4.34 -7.21
CA ALA A 51 -14.54 3.87 -6.48
C ALA A 51 -14.77 4.58 -5.15
N PHE A 52 -13.73 5.05 -4.45
CA PHE A 52 -13.83 5.58 -3.09
C PHE A 52 -13.30 7.01 -3.01
N SER A 53 -14.16 7.98 -3.29
CA SER A 53 -13.77 9.40 -3.41
C SER A 53 -14.00 10.23 -2.14
N TYR A 54 -14.61 9.67 -1.09
CA TYR A 54 -14.88 10.38 0.16
C TYR A 54 -14.23 9.65 1.34
N ARG A 55 -12.95 9.96 1.60
CA ARG A 55 -12.09 9.20 2.51
C ARG A 55 -11.60 10.02 3.69
N ILE A 56 -12.28 11.13 4.00
CA ILE A 56 -12.01 11.87 5.24
C ILE A 56 -12.29 10.93 6.41
N SER A 57 -11.30 10.78 7.29
CA SER A 57 -11.36 9.87 8.44
C SER A 57 -12.67 10.01 9.23
N GLY A 58 -13.40 8.89 9.32
CA GLY A 58 -14.68 8.77 10.03
C GLY A 58 -15.87 9.54 9.44
N ALA A 59 -15.70 10.31 8.35
CA ALA A 59 -16.71 11.25 7.88
C ALA A 59 -17.95 10.61 7.24
N ASP A 60 -17.96 9.28 7.16
CA ASP A 60 -19.02 8.40 6.64
C ASP A 60 -19.83 7.77 7.80
N GLY A 61 -19.93 8.44 8.95
CA GLY A 61 -20.72 7.99 10.10
C GLY A 61 -20.10 6.81 10.88
N ASP A 62 -20.74 6.42 12.00
CA ASP A 62 -20.29 5.27 12.80
C ASP A 62 -20.67 3.93 12.10
N PRO A 63 -19.70 3.09 11.69
CA PRO A 63 -19.97 1.82 11.03
C PRO A 63 -20.74 0.82 11.90
N ARG A 64 -20.81 1.06 13.21
CA ARG A 64 -21.58 0.25 14.17
C ARG A 64 -23.04 0.70 14.27
N ASN A 65 -23.40 1.81 13.64
CA ASN A 65 -24.73 2.40 13.67
C ASN A 65 -25.25 2.68 12.26
N ALA A 66 -25.98 1.73 11.68
CA ALA A 66 -26.60 1.88 10.35
C ALA A 66 -27.61 3.04 10.26
N SER A 67 -28.08 3.59 11.38
CA SER A 67 -28.99 4.74 11.43
C SER A 67 -28.27 6.06 11.72
N ASP A 68 -26.93 6.09 11.71
CA ASP A 68 -26.17 7.32 11.83
C ASP A 68 -26.56 8.27 10.68
N VAL A 69 -26.89 9.51 11.05
CA VAL A 69 -27.32 10.54 10.10
C VAL A 69 -26.20 11.01 9.18
N PHE A 70 -24.96 10.65 9.48
CA PHE A 70 -23.78 10.95 8.68
C PHE A 70 -23.32 9.78 7.78
N ASN A 71 -23.93 8.60 7.88
CA ASN A 71 -23.67 7.52 6.93
C ASN A 71 -23.96 8.01 5.52
N LEU A 72 -23.03 7.76 4.59
CA LEU A 72 -23.26 8.09 3.20
C LEU A 72 -24.41 7.27 2.62
N PRO A 73 -25.13 7.80 1.62
CA PRO A 73 -26.15 7.01 0.94
C PRO A 73 -25.54 5.78 0.27
N PRO A 74 -26.24 4.64 0.18
CA PRO A 74 -25.70 3.36 -0.35
C PRO A 74 -25.22 3.37 -1.83
N THR A 75 -25.24 4.54 -2.48
CA THR A 75 -24.81 4.77 -3.86
C THR A 75 -23.47 5.52 -3.93
N VAL A 76 -22.91 5.90 -2.79
CA VAL A 76 -21.62 6.57 -2.67
C VAL A 76 -20.75 5.66 -1.83
N ASN A 77 -19.57 5.30 -2.32
CA ASN A 77 -18.61 4.56 -1.52
C ASN A 77 -17.63 5.56 -0.90
N GLY A 78 -17.59 5.62 0.42
CA GLY A 78 -16.69 6.46 1.18
C GLY A 78 -15.70 5.66 2.01
N TRP A 79 -15.34 6.23 3.15
CA TRP A 79 -14.38 5.70 4.09
C TRP A 79 -14.79 4.30 4.60
N GLN A 80 -16.08 4.07 4.92
CA GLN A 80 -16.49 2.74 5.41
C GLN A 80 -16.39 1.67 4.33
N GLU A 81 -16.86 1.97 3.11
CA GLU A 81 -16.79 1.01 2.01
C GLU A 81 -15.36 0.71 1.58
N LEU A 82 -14.43 1.68 1.64
CA LEU A 82 -13.01 1.42 1.38
C LEU A 82 -12.45 0.42 2.40
N PHE A 83 -12.69 0.63 3.69
CA PHE A 83 -12.24 -0.29 4.73
C PHE A 83 -12.84 -1.68 4.54
N ALA A 84 -14.13 -1.76 4.21
CA ALA A 84 -14.78 -3.03 3.90
C ALA A 84 -14.17 -3.71 2.67
N TYR A 85 -13.89 -2.96 1.61
CA TYR A 85 -13.23 -3.44 0.39
C TYR A 85 -11.82 -3.98 0.69
N TRP A 86 -11.02 -3.22 1.44
CA TRP A 86 -9.66 -3.61 1.83
C TRP A 86 -9.66 -4.87 2.70
N LYS A 87 -10.49 -4.92 3.76
CA LYS A 87 -10.67 -6.10 4.63
C LYS A 87 -11.10 -7.33 3.83
N ALA A 88 -12.04 -7.17 2.89
CA ALA A 88 -12.52 -8.26 2.05
C ALA A 88 -11.43 -8.80 1.12
N ASN A 89 -10.66 -7.93 0.47
CA ASN A 89 -9.58 -8.35 -0.42
C ASN A 89 -8.50 -9.15 0.32
N LEU A 90 -8.02 -8.67 1.47
CA LEU A 90 -6.97 -9.34 2.23
C LEU A 90 -7.41 -10.69 2.83
N THR A 91 -8.71 -10.91 3.03
CA THR A 91 -9.25 -12.15 3.60
C THR A 91 -9.83 -13.12 2.57
N ASP A 92 -10.03 -12.70 1.31
CA ASP A 92 -10.59 -13.55 0.27
C ASP A 92 -9.53 -14.45 -0.38
N LYS A 93 -9.67 -15.76 -0.16
CA LYS A 93 -8.83 -16.80 -0.79
C LYS A 93 -8.93 -16.91 -2.32
N ARG A 94 -9.86 -16.18 -2.95
CA ARG A 94 -9.99 -16.08 -4.40
C ARG A 94 -9.15 -14.95 -4.98
N VAL A 95 -8.90 -13.91 -4.18
CA VAL A 95 -8.02 -12.79 -4.51
C VAL A 95 -6.58 -13.15 -4.13
N ASN A 96 -6.42 -13.75 -2.96
CA ASN A 96 -5.15 -14.27 -2.43
C ASN A 96 -5.07 -15.80 -2.61
N THR A 97 -4.28 -16.47 -1.75
CA THR A 97 -4.18 -17.93 -1.71
C THR A 97 -5.05 -18.56 -0.61
N SER A 98 -4.99 -19.88 -0.48
CA SER A 98 -5.59 -20.58 0.67
C SER A 98 -5.07 -20.06 2.01
N LEU A 99 -3.90 -19.44 2.07
CA LEU A 99 -3.35 -18.86 3.31
C LEU A 99 -4.14 -17.66 3.81
N ALA A 100 -4.92 -16.97 2.97
CA ALA A 100 -5.81 -15.90 3.42
C ALA A 100 -6.90 -16.40 4.38
N SER A 101 -7.20 -17.71 4.42
CA SER A 101 -8.09 -18.29 5.45
C SER A 101 -7.53 -18.17 6.87
N PHE A 102 -6.21 -18.00 7.00
CA PHE A 102 -5.58 -17.74 8.29
C PHE A 102 -5.74 -16.29 8.76
N ALA A 103 -6.18 -15.40 7.85
CA ALA A 103 -6.33 -13.98 8.15
C ALA A 103 -7.48 -13.76 9.14
N THR A 104 -7.29 -12.75 9.98
CA THR A 104 -8.21 -12.28 11.01
C THR A 104 -8.30 -10.77 10.89
N VAL A 105 -9.50 -10.21 11.08
CA VAL A 105 -9.73 -8.77 11.01
C VAL A 105 -10.06 -8.27 12.40
N THR A 106 -9.44 -7.16 12.79
CA THR A 106 -9.77 -6.43 14.01
C THR A 106 -9.95 -4.95 13.68
N ASP A 107 -11.03 -4.35 14.18
CA ASP A 107 -11.25 -2.91 14.12
C ASP A 107 -10.81 -2.28 15.44
N HIS A 108 -10.10 -1.17 15.37
CA HIS A 108 -9.56 -0.45 16.51
C HIS A 108 -10.07 0.98 16.52
N TYR A 109 -11.38 1.12 16.71
CA TYR A 109 -12.03 2.42 16.78
C TYR A 109 -11.46 3.31 17.89
N PHE A 110 -11.14 4.56 17.54
CA PHE A 110 -10.67 5.55 18.50
C PHE A 110 -11.30 6.92 18.26
N ARG A 111 -11.38 7.69 19.35
CA ARG A 111 -11.89 9.05 19.30
C ARG A 111 -10.77 10.02 18.97
N ARG A 112 -10.97 10.80 17.91
CA ARG A 112 -10.08 11.89 17.52
C ARG A 112 -10.03 13.04 18.54
N ALA A 113 -8.91 13.76 18.56
CA ALA A 113 -8.72 14.92 19.41
C ALA A 113 -9.64 16.11 19.01
N ASP A 114 -9.64 17.19 19.79
CA ASP A 114 -10.30 18.47 19.47
C ASP A 114 -11.82 18.43 19.19
N GLY A 115 -12.52 17.39 19.66
CA GLY A 115 -13.97 17.31 19.57
C GLY A 115 -14.51 16.97 18.18
N TYR A 116 -13.67 16.39 17.31
CA TYR A 116 -14.14 15.75 16.08
C TYR A 116 -15.32 14.83 16.38
N ARG A 117 -16.35 14.87 15.52
CA ARG A 117 -17.61 14.16 15.77
C ARG A 117 -17.50 12.66 15.48
N PHE A 118 -16.59 12.25 14.62
CA PHE A 118 -16.47 10.89 14.11
C PHE A 118 -15.37 10.11 14.82
N ASP A 119 -15.60 8.81 15.00
CA ASP A 119 -14.55 7.89 15.41
C ASP A 119 -13.75 7.47 14.18
N SER A 120 -12.44 7.34 14.34
CA SER A 120 -11.51 6.79 13.35
C SER A 120 -11.29 5.30 13.62
N ASP A 121 -10.72 4.57 12.66
CA ASP A 121 -10.45 3.13 12.79
C ASP A 121 -9.05 2.78 12.28
N ASP A 122 -8.19 2.27 13.15
CA ASP A 122 -6.95 1.63 12.72
C ASP A 122 -7.20 0.15 12.44
N ALA A 123 -7.86 -0.15 11.32
CA ALA A 123 -8.19 -1.52 10.97
C ALA A 123 -6.94 -2.36 10.75
N GLU A 124 -7.00 -3.62 11.15
CA GLU A 124 -5.86 -4.53 11.08
C GLU A 124 -6.28 -5.90 10.54
N VAL A 125 -5.44 -6.45 9.65
CA VAL A 125 -5.48 -7.84 9.20
C VAL A 125 -4.26 -8.58 9.75
N THR A 126 -4.49 -9.63 10.54
CA THR A 126 -3.43 -10.45 11.16
C THR A 126 -3.37 -11.85 10.53
N ILE A 127 -2.17 -12.27 10.12
CA ILE A 127 -1.79 -13.67 9.87
C ILE A 127 -0.86 -14.11 11.00
N PRO A 128 -1.30 -15.01 11.91
CA PRO A 128 -0.46 -15.44 13.02
C PRO A 128 0.73 -16.25 12.54
N GLY A 129 1.92 -15.98 13.08
CA GLY A 129 3.13 -16.73 12.77
C GLY A 129 3.09 -18.15 13.34
N ALA A 130 3.81 -19.10 12.73
CA ALA A 130 3.75 -20.50 13.16
C ALA A 130 4.74 -20.87 14.27
N THR A 131 5.93 -20.26 14.31
CA THR A 131 7.02 -20.69 15.23
C THR A 131 7.52 -19.59 16.15
N CYS A 132 7.28 -18.33 15.79
CA CYS A 132 7.69 -17.13 16.50
C CYS A 132 6.55 -16.10 16.52
N ALA A 133 5.32 -16.54 16.77
CA ALA A 133 4.10 -15.72 16.65
C ALA A 133 4.11 -14.45 17.52
N GLY A 134 4.89 -14.43 18.61
CA GLY A 134 5.03 -13.24 19.45
C GLY A 134 5.70 -12.09 18.73
N GLN A 135 6.75 -12.37 17.96
CA GLN A 135 7.40 -11.33 17.17
C GLN A 135 6.51 -10.95 15.99
N ARG A 136 6.34 -9.64 15.79
CA ARG A 136 5.41 -9.07 14.81
C ARG A 136 6.13 -8.23 13.78
N VAL A 137 5.68 -8.29 12.54
CA VAL A 137 6.01 -7.34 11.49
C VAL A 137 4.75 -6.56 11.17
N LEU A 138 4.84 -5.23 11.22
CA LEU A 138 3.74 -4.35 10.84
C LEU A 138 4.01 -3.78 9.47
N LEU A 139 3.08 -4.02 8.56
CA LEU A 139 3.01 -3.36 7.27
C LEU A 139 1.84 -2.37 7.33
N ALA A 140 2.11 -1.08 7.07
CA ALA A 140 1.14 -0.02 7.29
C ALA A 140 1.03 0.89 6.07
N ALA A 141 -0.12 1.53 5.93
CA ALA A 141 -0.38 2.66 5.04
C ALA A 141 -1.51 3.50 5.66
N HIS A 142 -1.66 4.76 5.27
CA HIS A 142 -2.83 5.54 5.66
C HIS A 142 -3.86 5.60 4.52
N PRO A 143 -5.17 5.42 4.80
CA PRO A 143 -6.21 5.47 3.78
C PRO A 143 -6.97 6.80 3.77
N ASP A 144 -6.72 7.71 4.71
CA ASP A 144 -7.46 8.96 4.80
C ASP A 144 -6.88 10.05 3.92
N GLU A 145 -7.75 10.91 3.40
CA GLU A 145 -7.36 12.09 2.63
C GLU A 145 -7.28 13.34 3.52
N THR A 146 -6.40 14.27 3.15
CA THR A 146 -6.32 15.60 3.79
C THR A 146 -7.65 16.37 3.62
N PRO A 147 -8.29 16.85 4.70
CA PRO A 147 -9.51 17.66 4.59
C PRO A 147 -9.25 18.96 3.79
N VAL A 148 -10.09 19.24 2.79
CA VAL A 148 -10.01 20.45 1.94
C VAL A 148 -10.78 21.61 2.65
N PRO A 149 -10.36 22.89 2.56
CA PRO A 149 -10.32 23.83 3.69
C PRO A 149 -11.66 24.27 4.30
N ASN A 150 -11.60 24.57 5.62
CA ASN A 150 -12.49 25.27 6.58
C ASN A 150 -14.04 25.25 6.41
N ASP A 151 -14.57 25.37 5.21
CA ASP A 151 -16.00 25.57 4.96
C ASP A 151 -16.77 24.25 5.01
N ILE A 152 -16.14 23.12 4.65
CA ILE A 152 -16.75 21.78 4.74
C ILE A 152 -16.97 21.36 6.20
N VAL A 153 -16.01 21.58 7.09
CA VAL A 153 -16.16 21.27 8.52
C VAL A 153 -17.22 22.19 9.15
N GLY A 154 -17.28 23.46 8.75
CA GLY A 154 -18.36 24.38 9.13
C GLY A 154 -19.74 23.95 8.64
N LEU A 155 -19.83 23.46 7.40
CA LEU A 155 -21.05 22.92 6.79
C LEU A 155 -21.50 21.61 7.44
N ILE A 156 -20.57 20.69 7.74
CA ILE A 156 -20.82 19.44 8.47
C ILE A 156 -21.32 19.75 9.89
N ASN A 157 -20.70 20.70 10.57
CA ASN A 157 -21.07 21.12 11.92
C ASN A 157 -22.42 21.87 11.98
N SER A 158 -22.88 22.46 10.87
CA SER A 158 -24.12 23.26 10.82
C SER A 158 -25.42 22.42 10.83
N GLY A 159 -25.36 21.12 10.53
CA GLY A 159 -26.52 20.21 10.59
C GLY A 159 -27.65 20.50 9.58
N THR A 160 -27.44 21.38 8.60
CA THR A 160 -28.48 21.76 7.63
C THR A 160 -28.63 20.74 6.49
N THR A 161 -29.64 19.87 6.61
CA THR A 161 -29.93 18.76 5.68
C THR A 161 -30.96 19.09 4.57
N SER A 162 -31.34 20.36 4.37
CA SER A 162 -32.43 20.72 3.45
C SER A 162 -32.19 22.04 2.71
N GLY A 163 -31.95 21.94 1.39
CA GLY A 163 -31.99 23.07 0.45
C GLY A 163 -30.78 23.14 -0.48
N THR A 164 -30.91 23.87 -1.59
CA THR A 164 -29.83 24.27 -2.52
C THR A 164 -28.70 25.08 -1.87
N THR A 165 -28.73 25.22 -0.55
CA THR A 165 -27.68 25.72 0.34
C THR A 165 -27.74 24.83 1.60
N GLY A 166 -26.78 23.90 1.74
CA GLY A 166 -26.77 22.85 2.77
C GLY A 166 -26.01 21.62 2.28
N PHE A 167 -25.98 20.52 3.07
CA PHE A 167 -25.23 19.29 2.75
C PHE A 167 -25.49 18.76 1.33
N GLY A 168 -26.65 19.04 0.73
CA GLY A 168 -26.98 18.71 -0.67
C GLY A 168 -26.35 19.61 -1.74
N ALA A 169 -26.00 20.86 -1.42
CA ALA A 169 -25.20 21.75 -2.27
C ALA A 169 -23.71 21.45 -2.12
N ALA A 170 -23.24 21.15 -0.90
CA ALA A 170 -21.93 20.56 -0.68
C ALA A 170 -21.82 19.20 -1.40
N ARG A 171 -22.88 18.38 -1.42
CA ARG A 171 -22.90 17.12 -2.18
C ARG A 171 -22.75 17.34 -3.68
N ARG A 172 -23.39 18.36 -4.26
CA ARG A 172 -23.24 18.71 -5.69
C ARG A 172 -21.91 19.38 -6.00
N GLU A 173 -21.43 20.30 -5.17
CA GLU A 173 -20.10 20.90 -5.35
C GLU A 173 -19.01 19.86 -5.08
N ILE A 174 -19.12 18.94 -4.12
CA ILE A 174 -18.10 17.91 -3.84
C ILE A 174 -18.13 16.80 -4.91
N THR A 175 -19.30 16.40 -5.43
CA THR A 175 -19.36 15.46 -6.57
C THR A 175 -18.99 16.09 -7.92
N ASP A 176 -19.26 17.39 -8.11
CA ASP A 176 -19.09 18.07 -9.40
C ASP A 176 -17.81 18.95 -9.45
N SER A 177 -17.14 19.24 -8.32
CA SER A 177 -15.97 20.14 -8.24
C SER A 177 -14.67 19.56 -7.67
N ASN A 178 -14.54 18.23 -7.56
CA ASN A 178 -13.23 17.62 -7.35
C ASN A 178 -12.51 18.14 -6.07
N LEU A 179 -13.29 18.39 -5.01
CA LEU A 179 -12.82 18.92 -3.72
C LEU A 179 -12.45 17.81 -2.71
N GLY A 180 -12.40 16.55 -3.13
CA GLY A 180 -11.58 15.52 -2.49
C GLY A 180 -10.34 15.34 -3.35
N ASN A 181 -9.18 15.03 -2.76
CA ASN A 181 -7.95 14.99 -3.54
C ASN A 181 -7.91 13.77 -4.49
N GLU A 182 -8.90 12.87 -4.53
CA GLU A 182 -8.81 11.49 -5.05
C GLU A 182 -7.76 10.65 -4.29
N GLY A 183 -6.64 11.25 -3.85
CA GLY A 183 -5.60 10.73 -2.96
C GLY A 183 -4.97 9.45 -3.50
N ALA A 184 -4.81 9.38 -4.82
CA ALA A 184 -4.19 8.26 -5.51
C ALA A 184 -2.71 8.15 -5.13
N TYR A 185 -1.97 9.26 -5.07
CA TYR A 185 -0.58 9.32 -4.65
C TYR A 185 -0.46 9.26 -3.13
N ASP A 186 -1.06 10.21 -2.42
CA ASP A 186 -0.94 10.36 -0.96
C ASP A 186 -2.07 9.57 -0.27
N GLY A 187 -1.74 8.36 0.19
CA GLY A 187 -2.64 7.40 0.81
C GLY A 187 -2.88 6.13 -0.02
N LEU A 188 -3.69 6.19 -1.08
CA LEU A 188 -4.12 4.95 -1.77
C LEU A 188 -2.99 4.19 -2.45
N SER A 189 -1.94 4.87 -2.90
CA SER A 189 -0.78 4.18 -3.46
C SER A 189 -0.07 3.35 -2.41
N GLY A 190 0.07 3.87 -1.19
CA GLY A 190 0.55 3.14 -0.03
C GLY A 190 -0.34 1.94 0.28
N VAL A 191 -1.65 2.13 0.30
CA VAL A 191 -2.61 1.02 0.49
C VAL A 191 -2.45 -0.05 -0.59
N ALA A 192 -2.34 0.33 -1.87
CA ALA A 192 -2.15 -0.62 -2.96
C ALA A 192 -0.80 -1.37 -2.89
N LEU A 193 0.28 -0.68 -2.50
CA LEU A 193 1.59 -1.29 -2.26
C LEU A 193 1.47 -2.38 -1.18
N THR A 194 0.90 -2.05 -0.02
CA THR A 194 0.76 -3.02 1.08
C THR A 194 -0.09 -4.23 0.69
N MET A 195 -1.16 -4.04 -0.10
CA MET A 195 -1.99 -5.12 -0.62
C MET A 195 -1.19 -6.03 -1.57
N ALA A 196 -0.37 -5.46 -2.45
CA ALA A 196 0.44 -6.22 -3.41
C ALA A 196 1.58 -6.99 -2.72
N GLU A 197 2.22 -6.39 -1.71
CA GLU A 197 3.26 -7.02 -0.90
C GLU A 197 2.69 -8.19 -0.09
N TYR A 198 1.53 -8.01 0.54
CA TYR A 198 0.79 -9.08 1.21
C TYR A 198 0.48 -10.24 0.25
N ASN A 199 -0.09 -9.93 -0.91
CA ASN A 199 -0.44 -10.92 -1.93
C ASN A 199 0.79 -11.72 -2.39
N ALA A 200 1.89 -11.03 -2.72
CA ALA A 200 3.12 -11.66 -3.18
C ALA A 200 3.76 -12.57 -2.12
N LEU A 201 3.70 -12.18 -0.84
CA LEU A 201 4.18 -13.01 0.27
C LEU A 201 3.32 -14.28 0.42
N LEU A 202 2.00 -14.15 0.40
CA LEU A 202 1.08 -15.30 0.51
C LEU A 202 1.22 -16.26 -0.67
N ASP A 203 1.37 -15.74 -1.89
CA ASP A 203 1.65 -16.53 -3.09
C ASP A 203 2.97 -17.29 -2.98
N TRP A 204 4.03 -16.62 -2.50
CA TRP A 204 5.33 -17.23 -2.31
C TRP A 204 5.31 -18.36 -1.27
N TYR A 205 4.68 -18.14 -0.12
CA TYR A 205 4.51 -19.18 0.90
C TYR A 205 3.71 -20.37 0.37
N HIS A 206 2.58 -20.11 -0.29
CA HIS A 206 1.72 -21.15 -0.85
C HIS A 206 2.45 -21.98 -1.91
N ALA A 207 3.13 -21.33 -2.87
CA ALA A 207 3.86 -22.01 -3.94
C ALA A 207 5.00 -22.89 -3.40
N ASN A 208 5.58 -22.52 -2.25
CA ASN A 208 6.67 -23.26 -1.62
C ASN A 208 6.23 -24.29 -0.57
N GLY A 209 4.95 -24.32 -0.17
CA GLY A 209 4.46 -25.17 0.91
C GLY A 209 5.01 -24.73 2.27
N THR A 210 5.23 -23.43 2.42
CA THR A 210 5.80 -22.79 3.60
C THR A 210 4.80 -21.81 4.22
N TYR A 211 5.18 -21.18 5.32
CA TYR A 211 4.34 -20.29 6.12
C TYR A 211 5.24 -19.29 6.90
N PRO A 212 4.74 -18.10 7.28
CA PRO A 212 5.55 -17.15 8.03
C PRO A 212 5.95 -17.66 9.42
N LYS A 213 7.21 -17.43 9.82
CA LYS A 213 7.70 -17.75 11.17
C LYS A 213 7.05 -16.83 12.20
N ARG A 214 7.00 -15.53 11.88
CA ARG A 214 6.52 -14.43 12.74
C ARG A 214 5.14 -13.96 12.31
N THR A 215 4.45 -13.22 13.17
CA THR A 215 3.11 -12.72 12.86
C THR A 215 3.21 -11.54 11.90
N LEU A 216 2.46 -11.62 10.79
CA LEU A 216 2.28 -10.51 9.86
C LEU A 216 1.01 -9.75 10.26
N LYS A 217 1.15 -8.45 10.46
CA LYS A 217 0.06 -7.49 10.63
C LYS A 217 0.08 -6.52 9.47
N VAL A 218 -1.05 -6.34 8.81
CA VAL A 218 -1.26 -5.27 7.82
C VAL A 218 -2.30 -4.32 8.38
N THR A 219 -2.02 -3.02 8.43
CA THR A 219 -2.93 -2.04 9.03
C THR A 219 -3.14 -0.81 8.16
N LEU A 220 -4.33 -0.24 8.27
CA LEU A 220 -4.62 1.09 7.81
C LEU A 220 -4.53 2.05 9.00
N LEU A 221 -3.60 3.00 8.97
CA LEU A 221 -3.43 4.02 10.01
C LEU A 221 -4.29 5.23 9.66
N ASP A 222 -5.46 5.34 10.28
CA ASP A 222 -6.45 6.37 9.93
C ASP A 222 -6.16 7.71 10.62
N ALA A 223 -6.74 8.80 10.12
CA ALA A 223 -6.47 10.15 10.61
C ALA A 223 -4.97 10.51 10.62
N SER A 224 -4.22 10.03 9.61
CA SER A 224 -2.84 10.45 9.38
C SER A 224 -2.77 11.96 9.05
N ARG A 225 -3.80 12.48 8.38
CA ARG A 225 -3.91 13.88 7.97
C ARG A 225 -4.95 14.63 8.84
N GLY A 226 -4.56 15.76 9.42
CA GLY A 226 -5.42 16.50 10.35
C GLY A 226 -4.94 17.90 10.65
N LYS A 227 -5.83 18.89 10.58
CA LYS A 227 -5.50 20.29 10.91
C LYS A 227 -5.59 20.50 12.42
N THR A 228 -4.45 20.50 13.10
CA THR A 228 -4.35 20.98 14.48
C THR A 228 -4.12 22.50 14.49
N GLY A 229 -4.23 23.14 15.66
CA GLY A 229 -3.93 24.56 15.83
C GLY A 229 -2.52 24.99 15.39
N ASP A 230 -1.60 24.03 15.25
CA ASP A 230 -0.19 24.24 14.93
C ASP A 230 0.27 23.63 13.58
N GLY A 231 -0.60 22.93 12.82
CA GLY A 231 -0.21 22.34 11.52
C GLY A 231 -1.15 21.30 10.92
N LEU A 232 -0.81 20.76 9.73
CA LEU A 232 -1.64 19.88 8.89
C LEU A 232 -1.48 18.36 9.13
N PHE A 233 -0.78 17.91 10.18
CA PHE A 233 -0.47 16.49 10.40
C PHE A 233 -0.78 16.05 11.84
N GLY A 234 -1.97 15.49 12.04
CA GLY A 234 -2.40 14.95 13.33
C GLY A 234 -1.74 13.62 13.67
N ARG A 235 -1.50 12.75 12.67
CA ARG A 235 -0.96 11.38 12.84
C ARG A 235 -1.66 10.65 13.98
N GLU A 236 -2.97 10.83 14.07
CA GLU A 236 -3.74 10.43 15.25
C GLU A 236 -3.85 8.90 15.32
N GLY A 237 -4.02 8.21 14.18
CA GLY A 237 -4.02 6.75 14.10
C GLY A 237 -2.68 6.16 14.48
N SER A 238 -1.58 6.54 13.81
CA SER A 238 -0.25 6.04 14.18
C SER A 238 0.11 6.29 15.66
N ALA A 239 -0.24 7.45 16.21
CA ALA A 239 -0.10 7.73 17.64
C ALA A 239 -0.97 6.78 18.49
N TYR A 240 -2.26 6.64 18.15
CA TYR A 240 -3.19 5.75 18.84
C TYR A 240 -2.70 4.29 18.80
N TYR A 241 -2.34 3.78 17.62
CA TYR A 241 -1.81 2.44 17.44
C TYR A 241 -0.59 2.21 18.32
N ALA A 242 0.40 3.08 18.23
CA ALA A 242 1.65 2.91 18.94
C ALA A 242 1.43 2.99 20.47
N ASP A 243 0.54 3.86 20.93
CA ASP A 243 0.26 4.08 22.35
C ASP A 243 -0.72 3.09 22.96
N ASN A 244 -1.57 2.44 22.18
CA ASN A 244 -2.62 1.57 22.73
C ASN A 244 -2.50 0.12 22.30
N LEU A 245 -1.93 -0.18 21.13
CA LEU A 245 -2.01 -1.51 20.50
C LEU A 245 -0.70 -2.31 20.50
N ILE A 246 0.44 -1.68 20.81
CA ILE A 246 1.75 -2.38 20.91
C ILE A 246 1.94 -2.99 22.30
N PRO A 247 1.96 -4.32 22.51
CA PRO A 247 2.06 -4.87 23.86
C PRO A 247 3.42 -4.59 24.54
N SER A 248 3.42 -4.35 25.85
CA SER A 248 4.63 -3.97 26.63
C SER A 248 5.60 -5.13 26.96
N GLY A 249 5.35 -6.35 26.47
CA GLY A 249 6.12 -7.55 26.78
C GLY A 249 7.19 -7.90 25.73
N PRO A 250 8.21 -8.72 26.07
CA PRO A 250 9.29 -9.09 25.13
C PRO A 250 8.80 -9.90 23.91
N GLN A 251 7.76 -10.72 24.06
CA GLN A 251 7.06 -11.37 22.93
C GLN A 251 6.01 -10.48 22.27
N GLY A 252 5.83 -9.23 22.69
CA GLY A 252 4.92 -8.27 22.06
C GLY A 252 5.62 -7.31 21.11
N GLN A 253 6.95 -7.40 21.01
CA GLN A 253 7.77 -6.45 20.27
C GLN A 253 7.62 -6.65 18.75
N TYR A 254 7.50 -5.52 18.06
CA TYR A 254 7.61 -5.48 16.62
C TYR A 254 9.08 -5.54 16.23
N VAL A 255 9.43 -6.48 15.36
CA VAL A 255 10.79 -6.61 14.81
C VAL A 255 10.98 -5.73 13.58
N LEU A 256 9.87 -5.29 12.96
CA LEU A 256 9.86 -4.37 11.84
C LEU A 256 8.54 -3.58 11.79
N PHE A 257 8.66 -2.29 11.52
CA PHE A 257 7.58 -1.42 11.04
C PHE A 257 7.92 -0.96 9.61
N ALA A 258 7.05 -1.24 8.65
CA ALA A 258 7.18 -0.81 7.27
C ALA A 258 5.95 0.03 6.90
N ASN A 259 6.14 1.30 6.60
CA ASN A 259 5.07 2.21 6.20
C ASN A 259 5.15 2.54 4.72
N MET A 260 4.03 2.40 4.02
CA MET A 260 3.87 2.85 2.63
C MET A 260 2.91 4.03 2.70
N ASP A 261 3.44 5.25 2.68
CA ASP A 261 2.64 6.47 2.77
C ASP A 261 2.27 6.95 1.36
N SER A 262 3.31 7.19 0.57
CA SER A 262 3.22 7.56 -0.83
C SER A 262 4.19 6.69 -1.62
N LEU A 263 3.87 6.33 -2.85
CA LEU A 263 4.67 5.39 -3.65
C LEU A 263 6.09 5.86 -4.02
N GLY A 264 6.54 6.99 -3.46
CA GLY A 264 7.84 7.58 -3.70
C GLY A 264 8.05 7.89 -5.17
N LEU A 265 7.02 8.39 -5.87
CA LEU A 265 7.15 8.93 -7.22
C LEU A 265 7.55 10.40 -7.11
N ASP A 266 8.81 10.62 -6.72
CA ASP A 266 9.26 11.97 -6.43
C ASP A 266 10.43 12.38 -7.28
N TYR A 267 10.05 13.10 -8.32
CA TYR A 267 10.88 14.15 -8.85
C TYR A 267 12.08 13.74 -9.75
N PRO A 268 12.11 14.23 -11.01
CA PRO A 268 10.96 14.67 -11.81
C PRO A 268 10.51 13.55 -12.74
N ALA A 269 9.30 13.07 -12.46
CA ALA A 269 8.26 13.14 -13.45
C ALA A 269 8.36 14.47 -14.24
N TYR A 270 8.62 14.38 -15.56
CA TYR A 270 9.06 15.43 -16.51
C TYR A 270 10.56 15.80 -16.57
N HIS A 271 11.33 14.98 -17.29
CA HIS A 271 12.48 15.40 -18.11
C HIS A 271 12.43 14.87 -19.55
N LEU A 272 11.23 14.71 -20.12
CA LEU A 272 11.05 14.35 -21.54
C LEU A 272 9.91 15.18 -22.15
N GLY A 273 10.23 16.36 -22.68
CA GLY A 273 9.35 17.04 -23.63
C GLY A 273 9.23 18.57 -23.58
N THR A 274 9.62 19.25 -22.49
CA THR A 274 9.52 20.73 -22.45
C THR A 274 10.86 21.39 -22.75
N GLU A 275 10.89 22.35 -23.69
CA GLU A 275 12.07 23.19 -23.99
C GLU A 275 12.57 23.98 -22.76
N PHE A 276 11.83 24.00 -21.64
CA PHE A 276 12.15 24.77 -20.44
C PHE A 276 13.10 24.08 -19.44
N PHE A 277 13.44 22.80 -19.61
CA PHE A 277 14.33 22.09 -18.66
C PHE A 277 15.43 21.26 -19.34
N TRP A 278 15.86 21.68 -20.52
CA TRP A 278 16.83 21.02 -21.42
C TRP A 278 18.32 21.26 -21.09
N ASN A 279 18.72 21.32 -19.83
CA ASN A 279 20.13 21.60 -19.48
C ASN A 279 20.90 20.47 -18.77
N ASN A 280 20.52 19.19 -18.90
CA ASN A 280 21.48 18.12 -18.51
C ASN A 280 21.36 16.72 -19.11
N VAL A 281 20.68 16.52 -20.24
CA VAL A 281 20.59 15.17 -20.86
C VAL A 281 21.87 14.78 -21.63
N THR A 282 22.78 15.72 -21.92
CA THR A 282 24.07 15.41 -22.56
C THR A 282 25.18 15.03 -21.58
N GLY A 283 24.92 15.00 -20.25
CA GLY A 283 25.96 14.84 -19.23
C GLY A 283 25.68 13.90 -18.04
N GLY A 284 24.50 13.27 -17.93
CA GLY A 284 24.23 12.21 -16.94
C GLY A 284 23.67 12.67 -15.59
N GLY A 285 22.46 13.23 -15.54
CA GLY A 285 21.83 13.59 -14.27
C GLY A 285 20.35 13.26 -14.21
N VAL A 286 20.02 12.22 -13.43
CA VAL A 286 18.68 11.75 -12.99
C VAL A 286 18.01 10.68 -13.88
N GLY A 287 17.77 9.52 -13.26
CA GLY A 287 17.09 8.35 -13.81
C GLY A 287 15.59 8.40 -13.53
N PRO A 288 14.80 7.48 -14.10
CA PRO A 288 13.34 7.62 -14.18
C PRO A 288 12.60 7.45 -12.84
N TRP A 289 13.22 6.88 -11.80
CA TRP A 289 12.56 6.54 -10.53
C TRP A 289 13.40 7.03 -9.37
N PHE A 290 12.85 7.84 -8.47
CA PHE A 290 13.46 8.17 -7.19
C PHE A 290 12.49 7.85 -6.07
N THR A 291 12.82 6.87 -5.23
CA THR A 291 12.01 6.46 -4.08
C THR A 291 12.61 6.99 -2.79
N PHE A 292 11.81 7.73 -2.01
CA PHE A 292 12.22 8.25 -0.72
C PHE A 292 12.09 7.18 0.37
N VAL A 293 13.23 6.67 0.85
CA VAL A 293 13.28 5.66 1.91
C VAL A 293 13.82 6.29 3.19
N LYS A 294 12.93 6.59 4.14
CA LYS A 294 13.27 7.10 5.47
C LYS A 294 13.26 5.94 6.46
N ALA A 295 14.39 5.64 7.08
CA ALA A 295 14.53 4.56 8.06
C ALA A 295 14.70 5.11 9.47
N THR A 296 14.41 4.28 10.47
CA THR A 296 14.66 4.60 11.88
C THR A 296 16.11 5.09 12.03
N PRO A 297 16.37 6.23 12.68
CA PRO A 297 17.72 6.79 12.73
C PRO A 297 18.73 5.86 13.38
N THR A 298 19.93 5.80 12.82
CA THR A 298 21.04 5.01 13.40
C THR A 298 21.57 5.59 14.72
N ALA A 299 21.26 6.84 15.02
CA ALA A 299 21.59 7.53 16.26
C ALA A 299 20.54 8.63 16.57
N PRO A 300 20.46 9.12 17.83
CA PRO A 300 19.62 10.26 18.17
C PRO A 300 19.90 11.49 17.28
N ASN A 301 18.85 12.19 16.87
CA ASN A 301 18.95 13.40 16.07
C ASN A 301 17.92 14.45 16.55
N SER A 302 17.73 15.55 15.82
CA SER A 302 16.81 16.63 16.22
C SER A 302 15.34 16.23 16.24
N ALA A 303 14.91 15.33 15.35
CA ALA A 303 13.55 14.80 15.35
C ALA A 303 13.33 13.79 16.49
N TYR A 304 14.39 13.07 16.87
CA TYR A 304 14.39 12.02 17.88
C TYR A 304 15.43 12.28 18.98
N PRO A 305 15.22 13.29 19.84
CA PRO A 305 16.22 13.71 20.82
C PRO A 305 16.43 12.69 21.95
N ASP A 306 17.69 12.58 22.39
CA ASP A 306 18.01 11.93 23.66
C ASP A 306 17.94 12.97 24.79
N SER A 307 16.85 12.93 25.55
CA SER A 307 16.62 13.78 26.73
C SER A 307 16.66 12.96 28.03
N GLY A 308 17.25 11.76 27.99
CA GLY A 308 17.32 10.82 29.12
C GLY A 308 16.39 9.62 29.00
N ALA A 309 16.31 8.83 30.08
CA ALA A 309 15.62 7.55 30.10
C ALA A 309 14.17 7.64 29.60
N GLY A 310 13.83 6.80 28.61
CA GLY A 310 12.50 6.73 28.03
C GLY A 310 12.23 7.72 26.88
N SER A 311 13.17 8.62 26.57
CA SER A 311 13.06 9.49 25.40
C SER A 311 13.22 8.70 24.08
N PRO A 312 12.77 9.25 22.93
CA PRO A 312 12.97 8.65 21.62
C PRO A 312 14.43 8.27 21.35
N GLY A 313 15.36 9.22 21.52
CA GLY A 313 16.79 8.99 21.31
C GLY A 313 17.39 7.91 22.22
N ALA A 314 16.95 7.85 23.48
CA ALA A 314 17.40 6.79 24.40
C ALA A 314 16.93 5.40 23.95
N LYS A 315 15.71 5.28 23.41
CA LYS A 315 15.18 4.00 22.87
C LYS A 315 15.85 3.61 21.55
N ILE A 316 16.12 4.57 20.67
CA ILE A 316 16.92 4.36 19.46
C ILE A 316 18.30 3.82 19.84
N THR A 317 18.97 4.47 20.79
CA THR A 317 20.29 4.03 21.28
C THR A 317 20.22 2.63 21.88
N ALA A 318 19.19 2.32 22.65
CA ALA A 318 18.98 0.99 23.24
C ALA A 318 18.78 -0.10 22.19
N ASN A 319 18.24 0.23 21.01
CA ASN A 319 17.96 -0.72 19.94
C ASN A 319 18.88 -0.56 18.71
N ALA A 320 19.98 0.20 18.85
CA ALA A 320 20.89 0.50 17.75
C ALA A 320 21.42 -0.73 16.99
N PRO A 321 21.70 -1.89 17.62
CA PRO A 321 22.11 -3.09 16.88
C PRO A 321 21.04 -3.61 15.91
N ALA A 322 19.77 -3.64 16.31
CA ALA A 322 18.67 -4.10 15.45
C ALA A 322 18.38 -3.09 14.34
N ILE A 323 18.47 -1.79 14.64
CA ILE A 323 18.32 -0.72 13.65
C ILE A 323 19.44 -0.79 12.60
N GLY A 324 20.69 -0.97 13.02
CA GLY A 324 21.82 -1.11 12.09
C GLY A 324 21.73 -2.36 11.21
N GLN A 325 21.22 -3.47 11.75
CA GLN A 325 20.94 -4.68 10.97
C GLN A 325 19.85 -4.41 9.93
N LEU A 326 18.75 -3.76 10.33
CA LEU A 326 17.68 -3.38 9.40
C LEU A 326 18.18 -2.53 8.24
N HIS A 327 19.02 -1.53 8.50
CA HIS A 327 19.57 -0.69 7.43
C HIS A 327 20.36 -1.52 6.42
N SER A 328 21.17 -2.46 6.89
CA SER A 328 21.97 -3.35 6.05
C SER A 328 21.11 -4.28 5.21
N ASP A 329 20.06 -4.85 5.82
CA ASP A 329 19.14 -5.76 5.14
C ASP A 329 18.26 -5.02 4.13
N LEU A 330 17.75 -3.84 4.50
CA LEU A 330 16.95 -2.98 3.62
C LEU A 330 17.77 -2.55 2.40
N GLN A 331 19.03 -2.13 2.60
CA GLN A 331 19.91 -1.80 1.48
C GLN A 331 20.17 -3.00 0.56
N SER A 332 20.31 -4.19 1.14
CA SER A 332 20.49 -5.45 0.39
C SER A 332 19.21 -5.84 -0.36
N ALA A 333 18.04 -5.66 0.24
CA ALA A 333 16.75 -5.93 -0.37
C ALA A 333 16.49 -4.98 -1.55
N ILE A 334 16.84 -3.69 -1.41
CA ILE A 334 16.77 -2.73 -2.51
C ILE A 334 17.70 -3.17 -3.65
N GLN A 335 18.96 -3.55 -3.37
CA GLN A 335 19.88 -4.09 -4.40
C GLN A 335 19.26 -5.27 -5.14
N ALA A 336 18.70 -6.22 -4.40
CA ALA A 336 18.07 -7.41 -4.96
C ALA A 336 16.83 -7.08 -5.80
N GLY A 337 15.99 -6.13 -5.35
CA GLY A 337 14.81 -5.66 -6.08
C GLY A 337 15.18 -5.03 -7.43
N PHE A 338 16.18 -4.14 -7.44
CA PHE A 338 16.72 -3.57 -8.68
C PHE A 338 17.24 -4.66 -9.63
N GLN A 339 17.99 -5.65 -9.13
CA GLN A 339 18.48 -6.75 -9.97
C GLN A 339 17.37 -7.65 -10.51
N GLN A 340 16.37 -7.97 -9.70
CA GLN A 340 15.23 -8.80 -10.10
C GLN A 340 14.40 -8.10 -11.17
N GLN A 341 14.06 -6.83 -10.96
CA GLN A 341 13.29 -6.04 -11.93
C GLN A 341 14.10 -5.72 -13.18
N GLY A 342 15.39 -5.40 -13.02
CA GLY A 342 16.31 -5.24 -14.14
C GLY A 342 16.37 -6.50 -15.00
N THR A 343 16.52 -7.68 -14.41
CA THR A 343 16.49 -8.94 -15.16
C THR A 343 15.13 -9.17 -15.83
N LYS A 344 14.03 -8.93 -15.11
CA LYS A 344 12.65 -9.09 -15.61
C LYS A 344 12.38 -8.22 -16.85
N TYR A 345 12.87 -6.97 -16.84
CA TYR A 345 12.63 -5.98 -17.89
C TYR A 345 13.84 -5.72 -18.79
N ASN A 346 14.82 -6.63 -18.81
CA ASN A 346 16.04 -6.52 -19.61
C ASN A 346 16.78 -5.18 -19.42
N PHE A 347 16.79 -4.68 -18.17
CA PHE A 347 17.41 -3.43 -17.71
C PHE A 347 16.95 -2.22 -18.54
N SER A 348 15.67 -2.20 -18.92
CA SER A 348 15.18 -1.29 -19.93
C SER A 348 13.71 -0.90 -19.72
N VAL A 349 13.37 0.36 -20.00
CA VAL A 349 12.01 0.93 -19.89
C VAL A 349 11.57 1.51 -21.24
N PRO A 350 10.47 1.03 -21.84
CA PRO A 350 9.85 1.68 -22.98
C PRO A 350 9.27 3.02 -22.53
N LEU A 351 9.42 4.03 -23.38
CA LEU A 351 8.85 5.35 -23.16
C LEU A 351 7.55 5.45 -23.94
N GLU A 352 6.42 5.50 -23.25
CA GLU A 352 5.09 5.50 -23.89
C GLU A 352 4.62 6.89 -24.33
N ASN A 353 5.41 7.93 -24.06
CA ASN A 353 5.07 9.32 -24.34
C ASN A 353 4.95 9.66 -25.85
N PRO A 354 3.82 10.23 -26.32
CA PRO A 354 3.63 10.74 -27.69
C PRO A 354 4.42 11.99 -28.06
N LEU A 355 5.01 12.70 -27.11
CA LEU A 355 5.62 14.03 -27.27
C LEU A 355 7.13 14.07 -27.59
N ARG A 356 7.54 13.16 -28.48
CA ARG A 356 8.66 13.30 -29.45
C ARG A 356 10.06 12.80 -29.05
N TYR A 357 10.74 12.33 -30.11
CA TYR A 357 12.13 12.69 -30.41
C TYR A 357 12.18 13.43 -31.76
N ASN A 358 12.27 14.76 -31.74
CA ASN A 358 12.53 15.59 -32.92
C ASN A 358 14.02 15.93 -33.00
N GLN A 359 14.82 14.99 -33.52
CA GLN A 359 15.94 15.37 -34.38
C GLN A 359 15.44 15.59 -35.80
N ASN A 360 16.20 16.32 -36.60
CA ASN A 360 15.87 16.61 -37.99
C ASN A 360 15.81 15.27 -38.78
N GLY A 361 14.61 14.83 -39.18
CA GLY A 361 14.43 13.58 -39.93
C GLY A 361 13.38 12.56 -39.44
N GLN A 362 12.51 12.95 -38.49
CA GLN A 362 11.26 12.28 -38.01
C GLN A 362 11.30 11.78 -36.56
N ALA A 363 10.13 11.87 -35.88
CA ALA A 363 9.84 11.29 -34.57
C ALA A 363 9.04 9.99 -34.73
N PRO A 364 9.36 8.90 -34.00
CA PRO A 364 8.44 7.78 -33.88
C PRO A 364 7.19 8.22 -33.12
N ASN A 365 6.04 8.01 -33.76
CA ASN A 365 4.73 8.06 -33.14
C ASN A 365 4.59 6.85 -32.19
N PRO A 366 4.15 6.94 -30.93
CA PRO A 366 3.90 5.73 -30.11
C PRO A 366 2.82 4.82 -30.74
N TYR A 367 1.96 5.36 -31.61
CA TYR A 367 1.03 4.58 -32.43
C TYR A 367 1.67 3.98 -33.71
N SER A 368 2.99 4.14 -33.92
CA SER A 368 3.76 3.48 -34.99
C SER A 368 4.18 2.05 -34.64
N GLY A 369 3.94 1.61 -33.39
CA GLY A 369 4.25 0.25 -32.92
C GLY A 369 5.66 0.05 -32.38
N VAL A 370 6.48 1.10 -32.23
CA VAL A 370 7.83 1.02 -31.62
C VAL A 370 8.07 2.19 -30.66
N ALA A 371 7.94 1.94 -29.35
CA ALA A 371 8.29 2.88 -28.29
C ALA A 371 9.83 2.93 -28.09
N PRO A 372 10.47 4.12 -27.96
CA PRO A 372 11.89 4.20 -27.65
C PRO A 372 12.16 3.64 -26.24
N VAL A 373 13.31 3.01 -26.02
CA VAL A 373 13.65 2.36 -24.74
C VAL A 373 14.85 3.05 -24.09
N LYS A 374 14.83 3.21 -22.75
CA LYS A 374 15.94 3.73 -21.94
C LYS A 374 16.49 2.65 -20.98
N PRO A 375 17.78 2.69 -20.63
CA PRO A 375 18.31 1.88 -19.53
C PRO A 375 17.57 2.18 -18.22
N ALA A 376 17.32 1.14 -17.41
CA ALA A 376 16.71 1.26 -16.09
C ALA A 376 17.17 0.13 -15.16
N TYR A 377 16.97 0.35 -13.85
CA TYR A 377 17.21 -0.65 -12.79
C TYR A 377 18.65 -1.13 -12.65
N SER A 378 19.65 -0.30 -12.98
CA SER A 378 21.04 -0.68 -12.75
C SER A 378 21.41 -0.56 -11.28
N ALA A 379 22.38 -1.33 -10.80
CA ALA A 379 22.86 -1.19 -9.42
C ALA A 379 23.44 0.21 -9.10
N ALA A 380 23.95 0.90 -10.13
CA ALA A 380 24.44 2.27 -10.00
C ALA A 380 23.30 3.27 -9.71
N ASP A 381 22.08 2.94 -10.14
CA ASP A 381 20.89 3.78 -9.96
C ASP A 381 20.42 3.79 -8.49
N GLN A 382 20.62 2.71 -7.74
CA GLN A 382 20.15 2.62 -6.36
C GLN A 382 20.74 3.70 -5.45
N ALA A 383 22.06 3.86 -5.45
CA ALA A 383 22.72 4.82 -4.55
C ALA A 383 22.30 6.27 -4.84
N GLN A 384 21.89 6.51 -6.09
CA GLN A 384 21.44 7.81 -6.55
C GLN A 384 19.95 8.05 -6.31
N TYR A 385 19.11 7.02 -6.44
CA TYR A 385 17.66 7.20 -6.51
C TYR A 385 16.81 6.43 -5.51
N SER A 386 17.38 5.46 -4.78
CA SER A 386 16.68 4.82 -3.66
C SER A 386 17.62 4.63 -2.46
N PRO A 387 18.30 5.70 -2.00
CA PRO A 387 19.15 5.60 -0.81
C PRO A 387 18.30 5.41 0.45
N VAL A 388 18.76 4.54 1.34
CA VAL A 388 18.25 4.46 2.72
C VAL A 388 18.82 5.63 3.50
N ARG A 389 17.96 6.41 4.16
CA ARG A 389 18.35 7.60 4.92
C ARG A 389 17.80 7.56 6.33
N ASP A 390 18.52 8.15 7.26
CA ASP A 390 17.96 8.43 8.59
C ASP A 390 16.76 9.37 8.44
N ASP A 391 15.68 9.05 9.13
CA ASP A 391 14.58 9.99 9.29
C ASP A 391 15.01 11.16 10.19
N ALA A 392 15.10 12.35 9.60
CA ALA A 392 15.55 13.57 10.26
C ALA A 392 14.41 14.57 10.54
N ASP A 393 13.19 14.28 10.09
CA ASP A 393 12.06 15.21 10.15
C ASP A 393 10.84 14.65 10.89
N GLY A 394 10.69 13.33 10.96
CA GLY A 394 9.59 12.67 11.67
C GLY A 394 8.22 13.13 11.19
N LEU A 395 8.07 13.30 9.87
CA LEU A 395 6.88 13.93 9.31
C LEU A 395 5.72 12.97 9.09
N GLU A 396 5.93 11.69 8.86
CA GLU A 396 4.82 10.74 8.63
C GLU A 396 4.51 9.86 9.84
N ASP A 397 3.63 8.89 9.61
CA ASP A 397 3.17 7.91 10.58
C ASP A 397 4.29 7.10 11.23
N GLU A 398 5.50 7.03 10.65
CA GLU A 398 6.62 6.34 11.31
C GLU A 398 7.00 6.91 12.66
N ARG A 399 6.78 8.22 12.87
CA ARG A 399 7.30 8.90 14.05
C ARG A 399 6.84 8.24 15.34
N ALA A 400 5.58 7.81 15.41
CA ALA A 400 5.02 7.17 16.60
C ALA A 400 5.70 5.83 16.94
N PHE A 401 6.21 5.12 15.93
CA PHE A 401 6.91 3.86 16.07
C PHE A 401 8.42 4.07 16.32
N PHE A 402 9.03 5.04 15.64
CA PHE A 402 10.43 5.39 15.83
C PHE A 402 10.69 6.03 17.21
N ASP A 403 9.70 6.75 17.77
CA ASP A 403 9.69 7.22 19.16
C ASP A 403 9.74 6.08 20.20
N LYS A 404 9.49 4.84 19.77
CA LYS A 404 9.63 3.62 20.58
C LYS A 404 10.92 2.85 20.28
N GLY A 405 11.76 3.33 19.37
CA GLY A 405 12.99 2.67 18.93
C GLY A 405 12.72 1.40 18.11
N ILE A 406 11.53 1.26 17.53
CA ILE A 406 11.18 0.11 16.69
C ILE A 406 11.95 0.23 15.36
N PRO A 407 12.70 -0.79 14.92
CA PRO A 407 13.34 -0.77 13.61
C PRO A 407 12.26 -0.69 12.53
N GLY A 408 12.38 0.26 11.62
CA GLY A 408 11.45 0.41 10.52
C GLY A 408 11.91 1.35 9.42
N PHE A 409 11.06 1.48 8.41
CA PHE A 409 11.23 2.42 7.31
C PHE A 409 9.88 2.85 6.75
N THR A 410 9.90 3.99 6.07
CA THR A 410 8.79 4.54 5.30
C THR A 410 9.21 4.73 3.86
N VAL A 411 8.38 4.25 2.93
CA VAL A 411 8.37 4.74 1.56
C VAL A 411 7.52 5.99 1.55
N SER A 412 8.20 7.14 1.40
CA SER A 412 7.65 8.47 1.55
C SER A 412 7.61 9.19 0.21
N GLY A 413 6.75 10.22 0.14
CA GLY A 413 6.84 11.25 -0.88
C GLY A 413 8.03 12.22 -0.65
N ALA A 414 8.42 13.03 -1.62
CA ALA A 414 9.39 14.11 -1.45
C ALA A 414 8.65 15.40 -1.09
N LYS A 415 9.11 16.04 -0.02
CA LYS A 415 8.43 17.19 0.56
C LYS A 415 9.11 18.53 0.25
N ASN A 416 10.17 18.52 -0.57
CA ASN A 416 11.00 19.67 -0.94
C ASN A 416 11.47 20.48 0.30
N SER A 417 11.69 19.78 1.43
CA SER A 417 12.04 20.38 2.71
C SER A 417 13.55 20.60 2.86
N SER A 418 14.36 19.91 2.05
CA SER A 418 15.82 19.99 2.10
C SER A 418 16.50 19.67 0.77
N SER A 419 17.81 19.93 0.69
CA SER A 419 18.65 19.59 -0.47
C SER A 419 18.81 18.09 -0.69
N ASP A 420 18.46 17.26 0.29
CA ASP A 420 18.52 15.81 0.15
C ASP A 420 17.31 15.31 -0.65
N GLU A 421 16.18 16.02 -0.54
CA GLU A 421 14.92 15.79 -1.28
C GLU A 421 14.90 16.43 -2.67
N ASN A 422 15.86 17.28 -2.96
CA ASN A 422 15.91 18.02 -4.20
C ASN A 422 17.28 17.84 -4.88
N PRO A 423 17.38 17.03 -5.96
CA PRO A 423 18.65 16.67 -6.60
C PRO A 423 19.36 17.85 -7.29
N TYR A 424 18.81 19.07 -7.24
CA TYR A 424 19.47 20.26 -7.75
C TYR A 424 20.75 20.60 -6.97
N GLY A 425 21.86 20.68 -7.69
CA GLY A 425 23.16 21.09 -7.14
C GLY A 425 23.10 22.41 -6.36
N ALA A 426 24.06 22.62 -5.45
CA ALA A 426 24.10 23.81 -4.58
C ALA A 426 24.11 25.16 -5.35
N SER A 427 24.49 25.15 -6.64
CA SER A 427 24.49 26.29 -7.55
C SER A 427 23.10 26.74 -8.02
N VAL A 428 22.08 25.90 -7.87
CA VAL A 428 20.69 26.24 -8.22
C VAL A 428 20.08 27.06 -7.08
N SER A 429 19.48 28.21 -7.41
CA SER A 429 18.96 29.13 -6.40
C SER A 429 17.87 28.49 -5.54
N SER A 430 17.78 28.85 -4.26
CA SER A 430 16.69 28.41 -3.38
C SER A 430 15.32 28.79 -3.95
N THR A 431 15.21 29.91 -4.66
CA THR A 431 14.00 30.29 -5.40
C THR A 431 13.66 29.29 -6.48
N THR A 432 14.63 28.83 -7.29
CA THR A 432 14.42 27.80 -8.34
C THR A 432 14.12 26.43 -7.73
N LYS A 433 14.78 26.08 -6.61
CA LYS A 433 14.47 24.87 -5.82
C LYS A 433 13.07 24.92 -5.20
N ALA A 434 12.60 26.11 -4.84
CA ALA A 434 11.28 26.38 -4.28
C ALA A 434 10.23 26.80 -5.33
N THR A 435 10.61 26.93 -6.61
CA THR A 435 9.66 27.26 -7.68
C THR A 435 8.89 25.97 -7.96
N PRO A 436 7.57 25.94 -7.74
CA PRO A 436 6.83 24.70 -7.67
C PRO A 436 6.77 24.06 -9.05
N ILE A 437 7.52 22.98 -9.25
CA ILE A 437 7.09 21.94 -10.19
C ILE A 437 6.06 21.03 -9.51
N ILE A 438 6.04 20.97 -8.18
CA ILE A 438 5.02 20.28 -7.41
C ILE A 438 4.78 21.12 -6.15
N GLY A 439 3.81 22.03 -6.24
CA GLY A 439 2.99 22.26 -5.06
C GLY A 439 2.30 20.93 -4.79
N TYR A 440 2.61 20.34 -3.65
CA TYR A 440 2.02 19.17 -3.02
C TYR A 440 1.08 18.24 -3.83
N ALA A 441 1.63 17.14 -4.35
CA ALA A 441 0.88 15.89 -4.37
C ALA A 441 0.72 15.44 -2.90
N GLY A 442 -0.41 15.78 -2.28
CA GLY A 442 -0.74 15.46 -0.87
C GLY A 442 -1.26 16.62 0.00
N ASN A 443 -1.13 17.87 -0.46
CA ASN A 443 -1.49 19.05 0.36
C ASN A 443 -2.04 20.20 -0.50
N GLN A 444 -3.31 20.12 -0.86
CA GLN A 444 -4.09 21.27 -1.36
C GLN A 444 -3.37 22.16 -2.40
N THR A 445 -2.87 21.56 -3.47
CA THR A 445 -2.34 22.34 -4.59
C THR A 445 -2.94 21.83 -5.87
N THR A 446 -3.89 22.63 -6.32
CA THR A 446 -4.29 22.72 -7.71
C THR A 446 -3.04 22.74 -8.57
N PHE A 447 -2.93 21.78 -9.48
CA PHE A 447 -2.06 21.91 -10.63
C PHE A 447 -2.64 23.00 -11.54
N GLN A 448 -2.47 24.26 -11.14
CA GLN A 448 -2.68 25.40 -12.01
C GLN A 448 -1.38 25.58 -12.79
N LEU A 449 -1.13 24.65 -13.70
CA LEU A 449 -0.48 25.09 -14.89
C LEU A 449 -1.43 26.17 -15.48
N GLY A 450 -0.87 27.32 -15.85
CA GLY A 450 -1.56 28.31 -16.68
C GLY A 450 -2.54 29.20 -15.91
N ASN A 451 -2.23 30.49 -15.83
CA ASN A 451 -3.29 31.47 -15.64
C ASN A 451 -4.33 31.28 -16.78
N ASN A 452 -5.60 31.66 -16.58
CA ASN A 452 -6.68 31.56 -17.58
C ASN A 452 -6.46 32.40 -18.87
N THR A 453 -5.21 32.64 -19.28
CA THR A 453 -4.83 33.25 -20.54
C THR A 453 -4.48 32.12 -21.52
N PRO A 454 -5.19 31.99 -22.66
CA PRO A 454 -4.84 31.04 -23.70
C PRO A 454 -3.37 31.21 -24.09
N GLN A 455 -2.57 30.18 -23.86
CA GLN A 455 -1.20 30.11 -24.34
C GLN A 455 -1.23 29.70 -25.82
N PRO A 456 -0.15 29.94 -26.59
CA PRO A 456 -0.06 29.49 -27.97
C PRO A 456 -0.33 27.98 -28.08
N GLY A 457 -1.42 27.57 -28.74
CA GLY A 457 -1.81 26.15 -28.91
C GLY A 457 -3.13 25.72 -28.26
N MET A 458 -3.82 26.62 -27.54
CA MET A 458 -5.15 26.34 -26.99
C MET A 458 -6.27 26.92 -27.86
N THR A 459 -7.26 26.11 -28.20
CA THR A 459 -8.46 26.52 -28.92
C THR A 459 -9.69 25.83 -28.32
N THR A 460 -10.88 26.13 -28.83
CA THR A 460 -12.13 25.50 -28.38
C THR A 460 -12.95 25.04 -29.56
N THR A 461 -13.81 24.05 -29.35
CA THR A 461 -14.78 23.66 -30.37
C THR A 461 -15.78 24.80 -30.61
N VAL A 462 -16.05 25.12 -31.87
CA VAL A 462 -17.08 26.11 -32.24
C VAL A 462 -18.41 25.48 -32.62
N ALA A 463 -18.45 24.15 -32.70
CA ALA A 463 -19.64 23.35 -32.92
C ALA A 463 -19.54 22.06 -32.10
N PRO A 464 -20.66 21.41 -31.74
CA PRO A 464 -20.62 20.10 -31.10
C PRO A 464 -19.97 19.08 -32.04
N ALA A 465 -19.15 18.19 -31.49
CA ALA A 465 -18.63 17.03 -32.18
C ALA A 465 -19.30 15.77 -31.61
N ALA A 466 -19.78 14.87 -32.45
CA ALA A 466 -20.41 13.63 -32.05
C ALA A 466 -19.39 12.49 -31.95
N ALA A 467 -19.73 11.46 -31.18
CA ALA A 467 -19.02 10.19 -31.27
C ALA A 467 -19.11 9.66 -32.72
N GLY A 468 -17.97 9.28 -33.28
CA GLY A 468 -17.79 8.88 -34.67
C GLY A 468 -17.20 9.97 -35.56
N ASP A 469 -17.18 11.23 -35.11
CA ASP A 469 -16.67 12.34 -35.93
C ASP A 469 -15.14 12.29 -36.01
N THR A 470 -14.62 12.51 -37.22
CA THR A 470 -13.18 12.74 -37.45
C THR A 470 -12.86 14.20 -37.75
N ASP A 471 -13.83 15.05 -38.07
CA ASP A 471 -13.61 16.48 -38.35
C ASP A 471 -14.17 17.33 -37.21
N VAL A 472 -13.29 17.90 -36.41
CA VAL A 472 -13.65 18.76 -35.27
C VAL A 472 -13.53 20.22 -35.68
N LYS A 473 -14.60 21.02 -35.48
CA LYS A 473 -14.57 22.46 -35.76
C LYS A 473 -14.02 23.23 -34.57
N VAL A 474 -12.89 23.92 -34.75
CA VAL A 474 -12.22 24.71 -33.72
C VAL A 474 -12.17 26.21 -34.03
N ALA A 475 -12.04 27.03 -32.99
CA ALA A 475 -12.10 28.49 -33.08
C ALA A 475 -10.85 29.11 -33.73
N ASP A 476 -9.69 28.56 -33.43
CA ASP A 476 -8.37 28.98 -33.88
C ASP A 476 -7.50 27.76 -34.22
N VAL A 477 -6.67 27.89 -35.26
CA VAL A 477 -5.72 26.88 -35.72
C VAL A 477 -4.28 27.39 -35.82
N THR A 478 -4.01 28.61 -35.34
CA THR A 478 -2.74 29.33 -35.53
C THR A 478 -1.50 28.54 -35.10
N ASN A 479 -1.66 27.56 -34.21
CA ASN A 479 -0.58 26.70 -33.70
C ASN A 479 -0.86 25.20 -33.84
N LEU A 480 -1.77 24.79 -34.73
CA LEU A 480 -2.06 23.38 -34.98
C LEU A 480 -1.35 22.89 -36.25
N ALA A 481 -0.79 21.70 -36.21
CA ALA A 481 -0.17 21.05 -37.36
C ALA A 481 -0.51 19.56 -37.47
N ALA A 482 -0.45 19.02 -38.70
CA ALA A 482 -0.61 17.58 -38.93
C ALA A 482 0.49 16.79 -38.20
N GLY A 483 0.09 15.68 -37.59
CA GLY A 483 0.93 14.82 -36.77
C GLY A 483 0.95 15.17 -35.29
N GLU A 484 0.41 16.32 -34.88
CA GLU A 484 0.34 16.70 -33.47
C GLU A 484 -0.74 15.92 -32.72
N PRO A 485 -0.46 15.43 -31.49
CA PRO A 485 -1.49 14.88 -30.63
C PRO A 485 -2.44 16.00 -30.15
N ILE A 486 -3.69 15.66 -29.89
CA ILE A 486 -4.70 16.56 -29.35
C ILE A 486 -5.43 15.98 -28.16
N PHE A 487 -5.95 16.89 -27.35
CA PHE A 487 -6.88 16.64 -26.26
C PHE A 487 -8.15 17.43 -26.54
N ILE A 488 -9.31 16.78 -26.48
CA ILE A 488 -10.61 17.44 -26.60
C ILE A 488 -11.46 17.14 -25.36
N GLY A 489 -12.09 18.17 -24.79
CA GLY A 489 -12.91 18.06 -23.58
C GLY A 489 -12.17 18.35 -22.28
N SER A 490 -12.80 18.03 -21.16
CA SER A 490 -12.29 18.25 -19.79
C SER A 490 -12.80 17.17 -18.82
N GLY A 491 -12.03 16.86 -17.78
CA GLY A 491 -12.39 15.84 -16.77
C GLY A 491 -12.61 14.45 -17.37
N ALA A 492 -13.60 13.70 -16.88
CA ALA A 492 -13.92 12.35 -17.36
C ALA A 492 -14.39 12.28 -18.83
N ALA A 493 -14.70 13.42 -19.45
CA ALA A 493 -15.06 13.53 -20.85
C ALA A 493 -13.85 13.83 -21.75
N ILE A 494 -12.62 13.86 -21.23
CA ILE A 494 -11.42 14.05 -22.05
C ILE A 494 -11.25 12.89 -23.01
N GLU A 495 -10.90 13.26 -24.24
CA GLU A 495 -10.58 12.33 -25.30
C GLU A 495 -9.30 12.76 -26.04
N TYR A 496 -8.59 11.78 -26.57
CA TYR A 496 -7.28 11.91 -27.18
C TYR A 496 -7.35 11.59 -28.67
N GLY A 497 -6.59 12.32 -29.47
CA GLY A 497 -6.48 12.06 -30.90
C GLY A 497 -5.16 12.54 -31.47
N GLN A 498 -5.01 12.39 -32.79
CA GLN A 498 -3.89 12.97 -33.53
C GLN A 498 -4.44 13.71 -34.74
N ILE A 499 -3.90 14.89 -35.02
CA ILE A 499 -4.28 15.68 -36.18
C ILE A 499 -3.77 14.98 -37.43
N GLN A 500 -4.68 14.51 -38.28
CA GLN A 500 -4.38 14.09 -39.64
C GLN A 500 -4.11 15.30 -40.53
N SER A 501 -4.93 16.34 -40.43
CA SER A 501 -4.79 17.56 -41.23
C SER A 501 -5.52 18.74 -40.60
N VAL A 502 -4.99 19.94 -40.82
CA VAL A 502 -5.61 21.20 -40.40
C VAL A 502 -6.20 21.89 -41.62
N GLY A 503 -7.49 22.20 -41.55
CA GLY A 503 -8.22 22.92 -42.60
C GLY A 503 -7.82 24.39 -42.69
N THR A 504 -8.34 25.08 -43.71
CA THR A 504 -8.13 26.53 -43.88
C THR A 504 -9.04 27.31 -42.94
N ALA A 505 -8.49 28.33 -42.27
CA ALA A 505 -9.23 29.17 -41.34
C ALA A 505 -10.48 29.79 -41.97
N GLY A 506 -11.63 29.62 -41.31
CA GLY A 506 -12.94 30.05 -41.80
C GLY A 506 -13.78 30.77 -40.74
N ALA A 507 -14.73 31.60 -41.18
CA ALA A 507 -15.55 32.44 -40.29
C ALA A 507 -16.49 31.66 -39.35
N THR A 508 -16.73 30.38 -39.62
CA THR A 508 -17.54 29.47 -38.79
C THR A 508 -16.67 28.44 -38.06
N GLY A 509 -15.41 28.80 -37.82
CA GLY A 509 -14.35 27.92 -37.33
C GLY A 509 -13.75 27.02 -38.41
N THR A 510 -12.70 26.30 -38.00
CA THR A 510 -11.82 25.57 -38.90
C THR A 510 -11.90 24.08 -38.60
N GLY A 511 -11.97 23.25 -39.64
CA GLY A 511 -11.94 21.79 -39.48
C GLY A 511 -10.54 21.30 -39.13
N VAL A 512 -10.45 20.48 -38.09
CA VAL A 512 -9.25 19.71 -37.75
C VAL A 512 -9.63 18.25 -37.90
N THR A 513 -9.04 17.59 -38.90
CA THR A 513 -9.29 16.17 -39.15
C THR A 513 -8.40 15.34 -38.24
N LEU A 514 -8.99 14.41 -37.50
CA LEU A 514 -8.34 13.44 -36.63
C LEU A 514 -8.04 12.13 -37.36
N THR A 515 -6.96 11.46 -36.98
CA THR A 515 -6.57 10.15 -37.53
C THR A 515 -7.52 9.01 -37.14
N ALA A 516 -8.25 9.18 -36.04
CA ALA A 516 -9.27 8.26 -35.53
C ALA A 516 -10.55 9.05 -35.17
N PRO A 517 -11.74 8.44 -35.30
CA PRO A 517 -12.99 9.08 -34.90
C PRO A 517 -13.08 9.23 -33.38
N LEU A 518 -13.80 10.25 -32.94
CA LEU A 518 -14.12 10.44 -31.52
C LEU A 518 -14.96 9.28 -30.98
N ALA A 519 -14.65 8.79 -29.79
CA ALA A 519 -15.39 7.83 -28.99
C ALA A 519 -16.51 8.51 -28.21
N GLY A 520 -16.34 9.77 -27.81
CA GLY A 520 -17.31 10.56 -27.06
C GLY A 520 -17.88 11.73 -27.86
N ALA A 521 -19.03 12.25 -27.41
CA ALA A 521 -19.56 13.51 -27.92
C ALA A 521 -19.04 14.68 -27.07
N HIS A 522 -18.66 15.78 -27.73
CA HIS A 522 -18.11 16.98 -27.11
C HIS A 522 -18.98 18.20 -27.47
N PRO A 523 -19.41 19.00 -26.49
CA PRO A 523 -20.24 20.18 -26.75
C PRO A 523 -19.46 21.29 -27.45
N THR A 524 -20.17 22.32 -27.92
CA THR A 524 -19.53 23.60 -28.30
C THR A 524 -18.84 24.24 -27.09
N GLY A 525 -17.66 24.82 -27.31
CA GLY A 525 -16.84 25.41 -26.26
C GLY A 525 -15.97 24.40 -25.51
N ALA A 526 -15.97 23.13 -25.91
CA ALA A 526 -15.05 22.14 -25.36
C ALA A 526 -13.61 22.55 -25.66
N ALA A 527 -12.71 22.39 -24.69
CA ALA A 527 -11.29 22.67 -24.88
C ALA A 527 -10.71 21.76 -25.96
N PHE A 528 -9.84 22.29 -26.82
CA PHE A 528 -9.13 21.56 -27.87
C PHE A 528 -7.68 22.03 -27.89
N ASN A 529 -6.74 21.16 -27.50
CA ASN A 529 -5.36 21.55 -27.18
C ASN A 529 -4.34 20.64 -27.89
N VAL A 530 -3.26 21.22 -28.44
CA VAL A 530 -2.11 20.48 -29.05
C VAL A 530 -0.85 20.45 -28.19
N ASN A 531 -0.83 21.23 -27.10
CA ASN A 531 0.32 21.34 -26.22
C ASN A 531 -0.11 20.98 -24.80
N GLU A 532 0.44 19.87 -24.31
CA GLU A 532 0.21 19.29 -22.99
C GLU A 532 0.79 20.11 -21.84
N ASN A 533 1.37 21.29 -22.10
CA ASN A 533 1.85 22.14 -21.02
C ASN A 533 0.77 22.50 -19.99
N GLN A 534 -0.48 22.07 -20.15
CA GLN A 534 -1.65 22.47 -19.39
C GLN A 534 -2.75 21.40 -19.50
N PRO A 535 -2.75 20.28 -18.76
CA PRO A 535 -4.01 19.61 -18.45
C PRO A 535 -4.89 20.64 -17.72
N VAL A 536 -5.79 21.29 -18.47
CA VAL A 536 -6.70 22.29 -17.88
C VAL A 536 -7.78 21.52 -17.12
N GLY A 537 -7.79 21.68 -15.79
CA GLY A 537 -8.93 21.27 -14.96
C GLY A 537 -8.78 19.98 -14.17
N TYR A 538 -7.59 19.36 -14.11
CA TYR A 538 -7.35 18.34 -13.10
C TYR A 538 -6.84 19.00 -11.82
N LEU A 539 -7.76 19.21 -10.88
CA LEU A 539 -7.51 19.85 -9.59
C LEU A 539 -7.20 18.82 -8.48
N SER A 540 -7.04 17.53 -8.81
CA SER A 540 -6.95 16.39 -7.86
C SER A 540 -5.71 15.51 -8.05
N ASP A 541 -5.27 14.84 -7.00
CA ASP A 541 -4.35 13.69 -6.98
C ASP A 541 -5.02 12.42 -7.53
N SER A 542 -5.21 12.39 -8.86
CA SER A 542 -5.85 11.29 -9.59
C SER A 542 -4.87 10.24 -10.13
N ILE A 543 -5.40 9.06 -10.49
CA ILE A 543 -4.61 8.01 -11.14
C ILE A 543 -4.09 8.43 -12.54
N GLU A 544 -4.84 9.26 -13.28
CA GLU A 544 -4.39 9.80 -14.56
C GLU A 544 -3.22 10.77 -14.36
N HIS A 545 -3.19 11.51 -13.25
CA HIS A 545 -2.04 12.33 -12.89
C HIS A 545 -0.82 11.50 -12.58
N LEU A 546 -0.95 10.44 -11.79
CA LEU A 546 0.18 9.52 -11.54
C LEU A 546 0.76 8.94 -12.83
N ASN A 547 -0.11 8.52 -13.76
CA ASN A 547 0.30 8.03 -15.06
C ASN A 547 1.05 9.11 -15.85
N TYR A 548 0.51 10.33 -15.86
CA TYR A 548 1.10 11.47 -16.54
C TYR A 548 2.46 11.85 -15.95
N PHE A 549 2.58 11.83 -14.62
CA PHE A 549 3.85 12.09 -13.96
C PHE A 549 4.87 11.01 -14.30
N ALA A 550 4.52 9.74 -14.18
CA ALA A 550 5.47 8.65 -14.44
C ALA A 550 5.87 8.53 -15.91
N GLY A 551 4.89 8.54 -16.83
CA GLY A 551 5.09 8.19 -18.25
C GLY A 551 4.93 9.35 -19.23
N GLY A 552 4.60 10.56 -18.77
CA GLY A 552 4.32 11.70 -19.65
C GLY A 552 3.04 11.53 -20.48
N ALA A 553 2.15 10.63 -20.08
CA ALA A 553 0.85 10.38 -20.69
C ALA A 553 -0.16 9.99 -19.59
N PRO A 554 -1.42 10.46 -19.65
CA PRO A 554 -2.42 10.20 -18.60
C PRO A 554 -2.86 8.73 -18.48
N HIS A 555 -2.47 7.89 -19.44
CA HIS A 555 -2.69 6.46 -19.49
C HIS A 555 -1.70 5.83 -20.50
N GLY A 556 -1.61 4.49 -20.51
CA GLY A 556 -0.84 3.73 -21.51
C GLY A 556 -1.52 3.69 -22.89
N LEU A 557 -1.34 2.60 -23.64
CA LEU A 557 -1.90 2.47 -25.01
C LEU A 557 -3.43 2.61 -25.11
N THR A 558 -4.15 2.42 -23.99
CA THR A 558 -5.61 2.59 -23.91
C THR A 558 -5.99 3.33 -22.63
N PRO A 559 -7.16 4.02 -22.57
CA PRO A 559 -7.49 4.92 -21.46
C PRO A 559 -7.56 4.28 -20.07
N GLN A 560 -7.79 2.96 -19.99
CA GLN A 560 -7.89 2.23 -18.72
C GLN A 560 -6.57 1.54 -18.33
N GLN A 561 -5.55 1.57 -19.18
CA GLN A 561 -4.27 0.94 -18.89
C GLN A 561 -3.30 1.93 -18.23
N PRO A 562 -2.50 1.47 -17.26
CA PRO A 562 -1.40 2.29 -16.76
C PRO A 562 -0.36 2.53 -17.85
N THR A 563 0.43 3.59 -17.66
CA THR A 563 1.73 3.69 -18.33
C THR A 563 2.66 2.60 -17.81
N GLU A 564 3.49 2.04 -18.69
CA GLU A 564 4.52 1.07 -18.31
C GLU A 564 5.46 1.66 -17.25
N GLU A 565 5.70 2.95 -17.33
CA GLU A 565 6.39 3.77 -16.36
C GLU A 565 5.74 3.74 -14.96
N LEU A 566 4.44 4.04 -14.85
CA LEU A 566 3.77 4.03 -13.56
C LEU A 566 3.77 2.63 -12.93
N LYS A 567 3.47 1.59 -13.74
CA LYS A 567 3.53 0.19 -13.29
C LYS A 567 4.86 -0.14 -12.62
N ARG A 568 5.94 0.34 -13.22
CA ARG A 568 7.32 0.11 -12.81
C ARG A 568 7.73 0.90 -11.58
N ALA A 569 7.26 2.13 -11.48
CA ALA A 569 7.41 2.98 -10.30
C ALA A 569 6.76 2.36 -9.06
N LEU A 570 5.58 1.78 -9.24
CA LEU A 570 4.84 1.08 -8.21
C LEU A 570 5.47 -0.27 -7.86
N GLU A 571 5.88 -1.04 -8.87
CA GLU A 571 6.37 -2.40 -8.66
C GLU A 571 7.70 -2.45 -7.91
N LEU A 572 8.62 -1.52 -8.20
CA LEU A 572 9.95 -1.52 -7.61
C LEU A 572 9.94 -1.44 -6.06
N PRO A 573 9.29 -0.46 -5.41
CA PRO A 573 9.16 -0.38 -3.96
C PRO A 573 8.52 -1.63 -3.36
N ALA A 574 7.38 -2.07 -3.90
CA ALA A 574 6.73 -3.28 -3.43
C ALA A 574 7.64 -4.51 -3.52
N GLN A 575 8.47 -4.59 -4.57
CA GLN A 575 9.34 -5.74 -4.79
C GLN A 575 10.44 -5.82 -3.74
N TRP A 576 11.15 -4.73 -3.45
CA TRP A 576 12.21 -4.79 -2.45
C TRP A 576 11.65 -4.84 -1.02
N THR A 577 10.49 -4.25 -0.74
CA THR A 577 9.80 -4.43 0.54
C THR A 577 9.48 -5.91 0.75
N SER A 578 8.89 -6.58 -0.24
CA SER A 578 8.56 -8.01 -0.15
C SER A 578 9.79 -8.89 0.05
N LEU A 579 10.93 -8.54 -0.57
CA LEU A 579 12.20 -9.24 -0.37
C LEU A 579 12.74 -9.07 1.06
N LEU A 580 12.66 -7.86 1.61
CA LEU A 580 13.02 -7.61 3.00
C LEU A 580 12.10 -8.41 3.94
N LEU A 581 10.79 -8.31 3.77
CA LEU A 581 9.79 -8.97 4.61
C LEU A 581 9.99 -10.50 4.62
N ALA A 582 10.31 -11.11 3.48
CA ALA A 582 10.57 -12.55 3.37
C ALA A 582 11.87 -13.02 4.06
N GLY A 583 12.77 -12.09 4.41
CA GLY A 583 14.02 -12.37 5.09
C GLY A 583 13.84 -13.06 6.45
N ASP A 584 14.80 -13.89 6.85
CA ASP A 584 14.65 -14.76 8.01
C ASP A 584 14.59 -14.02 9.36
N ASP A 585 15.13 -12.80 9.40
CA ASP A 585 15.09 -11.92 10.57
C ASP A 585 13.72 -11.20 10.73
N TYR A 586 12.92 -11.18 9.66
CA TYR A 586 11.59 -10.53 9.59
C TYR A 586 10.47 -11.56 9.55
N LEU A 587 9.66 -11.70 8.50
CA LEU A 587 8.61 -12.74 8.51
C LEU A 587 9.21 -14.15 8.50
N GLY A 588 10.31 -14.33 7.76
CA GLY A 588 11.00 -15.60 7.57
C GLY A 588 10.10 -16.70 7.02
N THR A 589 10.62 -17.93 6.95
CA THR A 589 9.88 -19.06 6.38
C THR A 589 10.01 -20.33 7.20
N THR A 590 8.90 -21.01 7.44
CA THR A 590 8.85 -22.33 8.06
C THR A 590 7.96 -23.26 7.24
N ALA A 591 8.00 -24.57 7.51
CA ALA A 591 7.07 -25.50 6.90
C ALA A 591 5.62 -25.12 7.23
N GLN A 592 4.71 -25.33 6.29
CA GLN A 592 3.29 -25.10 6.52
C GLN A 592 2.80 -25.89 7.77
N PRO A 593 2.03 -25.26 8.67
CA PRO A 593 1.56 -25.91 9.90
C PRO A 593 0.77 -27.19 9.63
N ASP A 594 1.10 -28.27 10.33
CA ASP A 594 0.35 -29.52 10.35
C ASP A 594 -0.60 -29.62 11.57
N LYS A 595 -0.57 -28.61 12.44
CA LYS A 595 -1.35 -28.47 13.67
C LYS A 595 -2.01 -27.09 13.71
N PRO A 596 -2.97 -26.87 14.63
CA PRO A 596 -3.50 -25.53 14.84
C PRO A 596 -2.39 -24.51 15.09
N VAL A 597 -2.54 -23.31 14.52
CA VAL A 597 -1.75 -22.14 14.85
C VAL A 597 -2.46 -21.43 16.00
N ALA A 598 -1.85 -21.47 17.18
CA ALA A 598 -2.35 -20.78 18.36
C ALA A 598 -1.84 -19.33 18.37
N TYR A 599 -2.74 -18.38 18.60
CA TYR A 599 -2.41 -16.97 18.77
C TYR A 599 -3.49 -16.31 19.62
N PHE A 600 -3.08 -15.33 20.43
CA PHE A 600 -4.03 -14.50 21.15
C PHE A 600 -3.56 -13.06 21.27
N GLU A 601 -4.54 -12.20 21.51
CA GLU A 601 -4.33 -10.82 21.90
C GLU A 601 -5.08 -10.50 23.20
N THR A 602 -4.78 -9.35 23.79
CA THR A 602 -5.40 -8.91 25.03
C THR A 602 -6.18 -7.61 24.83
N THR A 603 -7.24 -7.42 25.62
CA THR A 603 -7.94 -6.15 25.75
C THR A 603 -7.93 -5.72 27.22
N PRO A 604 -7.35 -4.54 27.54
CA PRO A 604 -6.54 -3.70 26.64
C PRO A 604 -5.25 -4.42 26.17
N ALA A 605 -4.71 -4.03 25.02
CA ALA A 605 -3.47 -4.64 24.48
C ALA A 605 -2.25 -4.32 25.38
N LYS A 606 -2.33 -3.22 26.12
CA LYS A 606 -1.44 -2.87 27.25
C LYS A 606 -2.24 -2.86 28.55
N PRO A 607 -2.32 -3.98 29.30
CA PRO A 607 -3.00 -4.02 30.59
C PRO A 607 -2.15 -3.44 31.72
N ASP A 608 -1.43 -2.36 31.46
CA ASP A 608 -0.50 -1.74 32.41
C ASP A 608 -1.21 -0.93 33.51
N SER A 609 -2.50 -0.63 33.36
CA SER A 609 -3.29 0.18 34.28
C SER A 609 -4.53 -0.56 34.82
N THR A 610 -4.58 -1.88 34.65
CA THR A 610 -5.70 -2.72 35.07
C THR A 610 -5.23 -4.09 35.53
N LEU A 611 -5.91 -4.65 36.53
CA LEU A 611 -5.76 -6.04 36.94
C LEU A 611 -6.64 -7.00 36.14
N THR A 612 -7.66 -6.48 35.45
CA THR A 612 -8.60 -7.27 34.65
C THR A 612 -8.20 -7.20 33.18
N VAL A 613 -7.98 -8.38 32.59
CA VAL A 613 -7.53 -8.55 31.21
C VAL A 613 -8.48 -9.51 30.50
N THR A 614 -8.94 -9.13 29.32
CA THR A 614 -9.63 -10.07 28.42
C THR A 614 -8.61 -10.66 27.47
N PHE A 615 -8.55 -11.98 27.39
CA PHE A 615 -7.70 -12.75 26.49
C PHE A 615 -8.56 -13.33 25.37
N ASP A 616 -8.11 -13.15 24.14
CA ASP A 616 -8.88 -13.50 22.95
C ASP A 616 -8.05 -14.36 21.99
N ALA A 617 -8.43 -15.63 21.87
CA ALA A 617 -7.81 -16.59 20.95
C ALA A 617 -8.56 -16.72 19.61
N GLY A 618 -9.51 -15.83 19.28
CA GLY A 618 -10.25 -15.84 18.01
C GLY A 618 -9.36 -15.72 16.76
N PHE A 619 -8.11 -15.33 16.96
CA PHE A 619 -7.07 -15.28 15.94
C PHE A 619 -6.52 -16.66 15.54
N SER A 620 -6.75 -17.68 16.36
CA SER A 620 -6.23 -19.01 16.14
C SER A 620 -6.92 -19.72 14.97
N ARG A 621 -6.20 -20.64 14.33
CA ARG A 621 -6.65 -21.33 13.11
C ARG A 621 -6.22 -22.79 13.15
N ASP A 622 -7.02 -23.70 12.59
CA ASP A 622 -6.57 -25.07 12.34
C ASP A 622 -5.50 -25.11 11.23
N ALA A 623 -4.93 -26.29 10.98
CA ALA A 623 -3.86 -26.47 9.98
C ALA A 623 -4.27 -26.10 8.54
N ASN A 624 -5.57 -25.95 8.27
CA ASN A 624 -6.13 -25.55 6.98
C ASN A 624 -6.72 -24.13 6.99
N GLY A 625 -6.50 -23.36 8.06
CA GLY A 625 -7.03 -22.00 8.21
C GLY A 625 -8.50 -21.94 8.67
N GLY A 626 -9.06 -23.04 9.19
CA GLY A 626 -10.41 -23.05 9.74
C GLY A 626 -10.46 -22.56 11.19
N SER A 627 -11.47 -21.76 11.55
CA SER A 627 -11.73 -21.35 12.95
C SER A 627 -12.71 -22.28 13.68
N HIS A 628 -13.50 -23.07 12.94
CA HIS A 628 -14.58 -23.86 13.54
C HIS A 628 -14.10 -25.12 14.26
N GLY A 629 -14.70 -25.42 15.41
CA GLY A 629 -14.47 -26.65 16.17
C GLY A 629 -13.09 -26.73 16.84
N LEU A 630 -12.43 -25.58 16.98
CA LEU A 630 -11.24 -25.43 17.83
C LEU A 630 -11.63 -25.52 19.31
N LYS A 631 -10.68 -25.94 20.13
CA LYS A 631 -10.83 -26.09 21.58
C LYS A 631 -9.70 -25.35 22.26
N TYR A 632 -10.01 -24.57 23.28
CA TYR A 632 -9.07 -23.62 23.88
C TYR A 632 -8.84 -23.93 25.35
N TYR A 633 -7.60 -23.80 25.81
CA TYR A 633 -7.24 -23.90 27.21
C TYR A 633 -6.20 -22.84 27.55
N TRP A 634 -6.42 -22.15 28.66
CA TRP A 634 -5.61 -21.04 29.15
C TRP A 634 -4.94 -21.40 30.46
N ASP A 635 -3.67 -21.04 30.60
CA ASP A 635 -2.96 -20.94 31.88
C ASP A 635 -2.50 -19.50 32.03
N PHE A 636 -3.01 -18.79 33.04
CA PHE A 636 -2.76 -17.36 33.21
C PHE A 636 -1.43 -17.04 33.90
N GLY A 637 -0.64 -18.06 34.27
CA GLY A 637 0.66 -17.90 34.91
C GLY A 637 0.60 -17.60 36.42
N ASP A 638 -0.60 -17.48 36.99
CA ASP A 638 -0.83 -17.28 38.44
C ASP A 638 -1.40 -18.53 39.15
N GLY A 639 -1.37 -19.67 38.46
CA GLY A 639 -1.92 -20.94 38.95
C GLY A 639 -3.40 -21.15 38.63
N THR A 640 -4.08 -20.17 38.05
CA THR A 640 -5.46 -20.29 37.55
C THR A 640 -5.49 -20.61 36.05
N HIS A 641 -6.63 -21.13 35.60
CA HIS A 641 -6.84 -21.57 34.22
C HIS A 641 -8.28 -21.32 33.78
N ALA A 642 -8.50 -21.29 32.46
CA ALA A 642 -9.83 -21.20 31.87
C ALA A 642 -9.93 -22.00 30.57
N VAL A 643 -11.17 -22.20 30.12
CA VAL A 643 -11.52 -22.84 28.84
C VAL A 643 -12.49 -21.92 28.12
N GLY A 644 -12.25 -21.68 26.82
CA GLY A 644 -13.06 -20.79 26.01
C GLY A 644 -12.20 -20.01 25.02
N GLU A 645 -12.77 -19.58 23.91
CA GLU A 645 -12.06 -18.79 22.89
C GLU A 645 -11.66 -17.42 23.43
N ARG A 646 -12.59 -16.74 24.09
CA ARG A 646 -12.38 -15.45 24.75
C ARG A 646 -12.72 -15.58 26.23
N VAL A 647 -11.81 -15.15 27.10
CA VAL A 647 -11.93 -15.29 28.56
C VAL A 647 -11.46 -14.01 29.25
N THR A 648 -12.16 -13.58 30.30
CA THR A 648 -11.73 -12.45 31.13
C THR A 648 -11.17 -12.98 32.44
N HIS A 649 -9.97 -12.53 32.80
CA HIS A 649 -9.28 -12.91 34.03
C HIS A 649 -8.89 -11.67 34.83
N THR A 650 -8.94 -11.77 36.15
CA THR A 650 -8.53 -10.68 37.07
C THR A 650 -7.41 -11.17 37.96
N TYR A 651 -6.26 -10.53 37.86
CA TYR A 651 -5.09 -10.81 38.67
C TYR A 651 -5.23 -10.20 40.07
N HIS A 652 -4.59 -10.82 41.06
CA HIS A 652 -4.68 -10.36 42.46
C HIS A 652 -3.81 -9.13 42.75
N SER A 653 -2.75 -8.93 41.96
CA SER A 653 -1.81 -7.81 42.09
C SER A 653 -1.06 -7.60 40.77
N ALA A 654 -0.36 -6.47 40.66
CA ALA A 654 0.58 -6.21 39.58
C ALA A 654 1.53 -7.39 39.35
N VAL A 655 1.63 -7.88 38.11
CA VAL A 655 2.44 -9.05 37.76
C VAL A 655 2.86 -9.05 36.29
N TYR A 656 4.06 -9.58 35.99
CA TYR A 656 4.37 -10.05 34.64
C TYR A 656 3.91 -11.50 34.50
N ALA A 657 2.75 -11.72 33.90
CA ALA A 657 2.13 -13.04 33.75
C ALA A 657 2.65 -13.77 32.51
N ASP A 658 3.17 -14.99 32.66
CA ASP A 658 3.52 -15.88 31.54
C ASP A 658 2.28 -16.67 31.09
N VAL A 659 1.44 -16.01 30.28
CA VAL A 659 0.15 -16.54 29.83
C VAL A 659 0.36 -17.52 28.69
N LYS A 660 -0.22 -18.72 28.80
CA LYS A 660 -0.08 -19.81 27.85
C LYS A 660 -1.45 -20.22 27.31
N LEU A 661 -1.50 -20.41 26.01
CA LEU A 661 -2.66 -20.87 25.26
C LEU A 661 -2.34 -22.22 24.61
N ALA A 662 -3.28 -23.15 24.73
CA ALA A 662 -3.33 -24.37 23.92
C ALA A 662 -4.61 -24.38 23.08
N VAL A 663 -4.45 -24.58 21.76
CA VAL A 663 -5.56 -24.65 20.80
C VAL A 663 -5.56 -26.01 20.11
N GLY A 664 -6.68 -26.72 20.20
CA GLY A 664 -6.78 -28.11 19.75
C GLY A 664 -7.84 -28.34 18.67
N LYS A 665 -7.52 -29.18 17.70
CA LYS A 665 -8.44 -29.72 16.68
C LYS A 665 -8.30 -31.24 16.65
N GLY A 666 -9.32 -31.96 17.14
CA GLY A 666 -9.20 -33.41 17.35
C GLY A 666 -8.12 -33.74 18.40
N ASN A 667 -7.04 -34.40 17.95
CA ASN A 667 -5.88 -34.76 18.77
C ASN A 667 -4.69 -33.81 18.58
N ASP A 668 -4.75 -32.92 17.59
CA ASP A 668 -3.66 -31.99 17.29
C ASP A 668 -3.80 -30.72 18.10
N TRP A 669 -2.68 -30.22 18.62
CA TRP A 669 -2.62 -29.04 19.46
C TRP A 669 -1.50 -28.09 19.05
N GLY A 670 -1.86 -26.83 18.84
CA GLY A 670 -0.97 -25.69 18.76
C GLY A 670 -0.82 -25.00 20.11
N LEU A 671 0.35 -24.42 20.37
CA LEU A 671 0.65 -23.74 21.62
C LEU A 671 1.20 -22.34 21.34
N TYR A 672 0.85 -21.39 22.19
CA TYR A 672 1.39 -20.03 22.15
C TYR A 672 1.49 -19.46 23.57
N ARG A 673 2.46 -18.58 23.81
CA ARG A 673 2.59 -17.86 25.09
C ARG A 673 3.08 -16.44 24.88
N GLN A 674 2.74 -15.59 25.83
CA GLN A 674 3.19 -14.20 25.88
C GLN A 674 3.35 -13.78 27.34
N ALA A 675 4.46 -13.09 27.64
CA ALA A 675 4.58 -12.37 28.90
C ALA A 675 3.75 -11.08 28.85
N VAL A 676 2.76 -10.98 29.72
CA VAL A 676 1.82 -9.85 29.80
C VAL A 676 2.13 -9.02 31.05
N ALA A 677 2.39 -7.73 30.86
CA ALA A 677 2.61 -6.79 31.96
C ALA A 677 1.25 -6.28 32.49
N VAL A 678 0.84 -6.75 33.66
CA VAL A 678 -0.44 -6.43 34.29
C VAL A 678 -0.24 -5.43 35.43
N ASP A 679 -0.93 -4.29 35.37
CA ASP A 679 -0.95 -3.23 36.38
C ASP A 679 0.45 -2.71 36.78
N ASN A 680 1.24 -2.28 35.78
CA ASN A 680 2.57 -1.69 35.95
C ASN A 680 3.50 -2.52 36.87
N PRO A 681 3.76 -3.79 36.54
CA PRO A 681 4.52 -4.68 37.41
C PRO A 681 5.98 -4.22 37.58
N THR A 682 6.46 -4.27 38.81
CA THR A 682 7.88 -4.03 39.12
C THR A 682 8.72 -5.28 38.87
N GLY A 683 9.95 -5.12 38.39
CA GLY A 683 10.89 -6.23 38.16
C GLY A 683 11.04 -6.60 36.69
N ALA A 684 11.67 -7.74 36.43
CA ALA A 684 11.90 -8.24 35.07
C ALA A 684 10.75 -9.15 34.61
N ALA A 685 10.40 -9.05 33.33
CA ALA A 685 9.48 -9.99 32.69
C ALA A 685 10.04 -11.43 32.76
N PRO A 686 9.17 -12.47 32.78
CA PRO A 686 9.57 -13.87 32.70
C PRO A 686 10.58 -14.10 31.57
N SER A 687 11.67 -14.80 31.87
CA SER A 687 12.69 -15.21 30.89
C SER A 687 12.11 -16.27 29.95
N THR A 688 11.35 -15.78 28.98
CA THR A 688 10.60 -16.55 28.00
C THR A 688 11.22 -16.29 26.63
N SER A 689 11.29 -17.32 25.79
CA SER A 689 11.83 -17.18 24.43
C SER A 689 11.08 -16.04 23.71
N PRO A 690 11.76 -15.11 23.01
CA PRO A 690 11.09 -14.06 22.22
C PRO A 690 10.10 -14.62 21.19
N CYS A 691 10.35 -15.85 20.71
CA CYS A 691 9.45 -16.58 19.82
C CYS A 691 8.25 -17.24 20.54
N GLY A 692 8.19 -17.20 21.87
CA GLY A 692 7.13 -17.87 22.64
C GLY A 692 7.23 -19.40 22.61
N THR A 693 8.43 -19.96 22.43
CA THR A 693 8.62 -21.42 22.34
C THR A 693 8.54 -22.12 23.70
N PHE A 694 8.15 -23.40 23.66
CA PHE A 694 7.97 -24.29 24.82
C PHE A 694 8.98 -25.44 24.78
N SER A 695 9.46 -25.88 25.95
CA SER A 695 10.16 -27.16 26.03
C SER A 695 9.20 -28.33 25.80
N PRO A 696 9.70 -29.50 25.34
CA PRO A 696 8.83 -30.68 25.12
C PRO A 696 8.03 -31.09 26.37
N SER A 697 8.59 -30.91 27.57
CA SER A 697 7.93 -31.26 28.83
C SER A 697 6.83 -30.26 29.20
N GLU A 698 7.03 -28.97 28.96
CA GLU A 698 5.99 -27.94 29.13
C GLU A 698 4.83 -28.18 28.16
N SER A 699 5.13 -28.43 26.88
CA SER A 699 4.11 -28.75 25.88
C SER A 699 3.26 -29.95 26.28
N ALA A 700 3.90 -31.05 26.72
CA ALA A 700 3.18 -32.25 27.14
C ALA A 700 2.29 -32.00 28.37
N ARG A 701 2.76 -31.21 29.35
CA ARG A 701 1.96 -30.85 30.54
C ARG A 701 0.75 -30.00 30.17
N LEU A 702 0.96 -28.97 29.36
CA LEU A 702 -0.10 -28.04 28.95
C LEU A 702 -1.17 -28.76 28.11
N ILE A 703 -0.76 -29.58 27.14
CA ILE A 703 -1.67 -30.40 26.34
C ILE A 703 -2.43 -31.41 27.23
N SER A 704 -1.76 -32.06 28.18
CA SER A 704 -2.42 -32.97 29.12
C SER A 704 -3.47 -32.25 29.98
N ALA A 705 -3.15 -31.04 30.48
CA ALA A 705 -4.10 -30.21 31.21
C ALA A 705 -5.30 -29.82 30.32
N ALA A 706 -5.05 -29.41 29.08
CA ALA A 706 -6.08 -29.05 28.11
C ALA A 706 -7.01 -30.22 27.75
N HIS A 707 -6.52 -31.47 27.77
CA HIS A 707 -7.36 -32.66 27.67
C HIS A 707 -8.25 -32.88 28.90
N LYS A 708 -7.74 -32.61 30.10
CA LYS A 708 -8.46 -32.81 31.39
C LYS A 708 -9.49 -31.71 31.67
N GLY A 709 -9.18 -30.46 31.31
CA GLY A 709 -10.05 -29.29 31.49
C GLY A 709 -11.38 -29.36 30.72
N ARG A 710 -11.58 -30.37 29.87
CA ARG A 710 -12.84 -30.64 29.15
C ARG A 710 -13.93 -31.33 30.01
N TYR A 711 -13.69 -31.59 31.30
CA TYR A 711 -14.57 -32.43 32.15
C TYR A 711 -15.32 -31.72 33.28
N GLN A 712 -15.34 -30.38 33.35
CA GLN A 712 -16.23 -29.68 34.28
C GLN A 712 -17.14 -28.72 33.50
N GLN A 713 -18.29 -29.24 33.07
CA GLN A 713 -19.50 -28.47 32.77
C GLN A 713 -20.45 -28.58 33.95
#